data_AF-E3L8A5-F1
#
_entry.id   AF-E3L8A5-F1
#
_cell.length_a   1.000
_cell.length_b   1.000
_cell.length_c   1.000
_cell.angle_alpha   90.00
_cell.angle_beta   90.00
_cell.angle_gamma   90.00
#
_symmetry.space_group_name_H-M   'P 1'
#
loop_
_entity.id
_entity.type
_entity.pdbx_description
1 polymer ?
#
loop_
_entity_poly.entity_id
_entity_poly.type
_entity_poly.pdbx_seq_one_letter_code
_entity_poly.pdbx_strand_id
1 'polypeptide(L)'
;MSSFQSATTRQGLHRRNMNSETPQSEFIQRLRRSPPSESSSSTPSSSTTTSSTTTTSNTSGKKKKTAPSASDFYVPSLPGQPKDSQLILYAGHLSFSPPDTTIEPEKDSYGFFFLNKARHIANRPVLLVWLNGGPGCSSFDGSLMEVGPLRMVLKGDGTLKEVDAAWNEYANMLFIDQPTGTGYSYGPKPNYVHELDVSSANLVNLLARFFKIFPEYQQMDLYICGESFAGQYIPYLAQAILDTNIISAPLKGIMIGNGWIDPINQYLAYPEFAFKVGLVNPSSKAADLVNEELKKCTEWIDSNSTTPIHIEACEGILSAITDSTVQTVNSQKMCLNMYDVRLVDSYPACGLTWPPDLADITPYLSRTDVKQALHAQDHAADWVECEAKVGNNFWAKTSQPSVTLFPKLLDKIKILLFSGDQDLICCHTGTERMIDHLTWAGHQGWTSQAINQPWKVNGSYAGLWKEERNLTYVLVANASHMAPYDVPYVTQDMLVRFLGIDVMTAAGPAAQITSRIGEETATKVNRVVMNETKLGQEGSGTTGLAMTSGPVHDENYYNASSAMLFLTLVGLVVGLIFFVRRRLRRDGHGDFAHHPSDETEIILKNHHHHHLSPDSSLPRSARDRQFQPVPTDDLDDHHLHPNLPSNNTSYQDLPR
;
A
#
# COMPACT_ATOMS: atom_id res chain seq x y z
N MET A 1 -29.99 -50.23 5.82
CA MET A 1 -30.56 -49.22 4.88
C MET A 1 -30.01 -47.86 5.30
N SER A 2 -29.75 -46.99 4.32
CA SER A 2 -29.02 -45.70 4.38
C SER A 2 -27.51 -45.78 4.72
N SER A 3 -26.71 -46.02 3.67
CA SER A 3 -25.30 -45.63 3.59
C SER A 3 -25.21 -44.23 2.99
N PHE A 4 -24.70 -43.26 3.74
CA PHE A 4 -24.39 -41.93 3.23
C PHE A 4 -23.05 -41.98 2.48
N GLN A 5 -23.10 -41.92 1.15
CA GLN A 5 -21.94 -41.68 0.30
C GLN A 5 -21.70 -40.17 0.20
N SER A 6 -20.44 -39.80 0.45
CA SER A 6 -19.85 -38.48 0.31
C SER A 6 -19.96 -37.96 -1.12
N ALA A 7 -20.67 -36.84 -1.29
CA ALA A 7 -20.69 -36.08 -2.54
C ALA A 7 -19.36 -35.31 -2.68
N THR A 8 -18.53 -35.76 -3.60
CA THR A 8 -17.41 -34.99 -4.14
C THR A 8 -17.95 -33.97 -5.14
N THR A 9 -17.74 -32.69 -4.84
CA THR A 9 -18.22 -31.55 -5.63
C THR A 9 -17.35 -31.40 -6.90
N ARG A 10 -17.66 -32.18 -7.93
CA ARG A 10 -17.14 -32.04 -9.30
C ARG A 10 -18.31 -31.78 -10.26
N GLN A 11 -19.01 -30.66 -10.10
CA GLN A 11 -20.05 -30.23 -11.04
C GLN A 11 -20.06 -28.71 -11.18
N GLY A 12 -19.36 -28.22 -12.20
CA GLY A 12 -19.36 -26.83 -12.64
C GLY A 12 -18.88 -26.64 -14.07
N LEU A 13 -18.96 -27.68 -14.90
CA LEU A 13 -18.55 -27.65 -16.32
C LEU A 13 -19.77 -28.00 -17.19
N HIS A 14 -20.70 -27.05 -17.34
CA HIS A 14 -21.65 -27.10 -18.46
C HIS A 14 -21.82 -25.74 -19.13
N ARG A 15 -21.19 -25.69 -20.32
CA ARG A 15 -21.39 -24.77 -21.44
C ARG A 15 -22.83 -24.24 -21.55
N ARG A 16 -22.96 -22.92 -21.67
CA ARG A 16 -23.99 -22.29 -22.49
C ARG A 16 -23.33 -21.41 -23.53
N ASN A 17 -23.50 -21.81 -24.79
CA ASN A 17 -23.27 -20.97 -25.97
C ASN A 17 -24.15 -19.72 -25.85
N MET A 18 -23.53 -18.55 -25.74
CA MET A 18 -24.17 -17.28 -26.10
C MET A 18 -23.42 -16.76 -27.32
N ASN A 19 -24.13 -16.72 -28.43
CA ASN A 19 -23.65 -16.18 -29.69
C ASN A 19 -23.29 -14.71 -29.53
N SER A 20 -22.23 -14.37 -30.26
CA SER A 20 -21.79 -13.04 -30.68
C SER A 20 -22.94 -12.12 -31.11
N GLU A 21 -22.83 -10.84 -30.74
CA GLU A 21 -22.94 -9.66 -31.61
C GLU A 21 -23.44 -8.44 -30.82
N THR A 22 -22.53 -7.64 -30.24
CA THR A 22 -22.61 -6.17 -30.34
C THR A 22 -21.24 -5.55 -30.00
N PRO A 23 -20.66 -4.65 -30.82
CA PRO A 23 -19.31 -4.12 -30.60
C PRO A 23 -19.33 -2.90 -29.66
N GLN A 24 -18.64 -2.99 -28.52
CA GLN A 24 -18.52 -1.92 -27.51
C GLN A 24 -17.57 -0.76 -27.90
N SER A 25 -17.31 -0.51 -29.19
CA SER A 25 -16.44 0.63 -29.59
C SER A 25 -17.12 2.00 -29.51
N GLU A 26 -18.42 2.08 -29.17
CA GLU A 26 -19.12 3.37 -29.05
C GLU A 26 -18.77 4.15 -27.77
N PHE A 27 -18.30 3.49 -26.71
CA PHE A 27 -18.10 4.19 -25.43
C PHE A 27 -16.88 5.14 -25.47
N ILE A 28 -15.80 4.72 -26.13
CA ILE A 28 -14.59 5.55 -26.29
C ILE A 28 -14.84 6.74 -27.24
N GLN A 29 -15.74 6.63 -28.21
CA GLN A 29 -16.03 7.74 -29.12
C GLN A 29 -16.83 8.89 -28.48
N ARG A 30 -17.66 8.61 -27.46
CA ARG A 30 -18.46 9.64 -26.79
C ARG A 30 -17.61 10.61 -25.95
N LEU A 31 -16.44 10.21 -25.49
CA LEU A 31 -15.52 11.09 -24.75
C LEU A 31 -14.84 12.15 -25.62
N ARG A 32 -14.86 12.03 -26.97
CA ARG A 32 -14.13 12.92 -27.87
C ARG A 32 -14.94 14.10 -28.45
N ARG A 33 -16.23 14.27 -28.16
CA ARG A 33 -17.04 15.33 -28.78
C ARG A 33 -17.96 16.07 -27.79
N SER A 34 -17.41 17.08 -27.13
CA SER A 34 -18.19 18.23 -26.65
C SER A 34 -17.45 19.52 -27.02
N PRO A 35 -17.84 20.23 -28.09
CA PRO A 35 -17.32 21.57 -28.38
C PRO A 35 -17.92 22.62 -27.41
N PRO A 36 -17.24 23.77 -27.20
CA PRO A 36 -17.60 24.72 -26.15
C PRO A 36 -18.89 25.48 -26.49
N SER A 37 -19.82 25.59 -25.53
CA SER A 37 -20.99 26.44 -25.65
C SER A 37 -20.58 27.92 -25.56
N GLU A 38 -20.79 28.67 -26.64
CA GLU A 38 -20.59 30.12 -26.68
C GLU A 38 -21.55 30.87 -25.75
N SER A 39 -20.99 31.81 -25.00
CA SER A 39 -21.67 32.73 -24.10
C SER A 39 -22.44 33.80 -24.88
N SER A 40 -23.77 33.77 -24.84
CA SER A 40 -24.58 34.92 -25.27
C SER A 40 -24.89 35.82 -24.06
N SER A 41 -24.35 37.03 -24.17
CA SER A 41 -24.48 38.17 -23.26
C SER A 41 -25.89 38.73 -23.13
N SER A 42 -26.09 39.35 -21.98
CA SER A 42 -27.20 40.16 -21.50
C SER A 42 -27.46 41.45 -22.29
N THR A 43 -28.73 41.90 -22.32
CA THR A 43 -29.14 43.31 -22.11
C THR A 43 -30.66 43.41 -21.80
N PRO A 44 -31.13 44.40 -21.00
CA PRO A 44 -32.46 44.37 -20.39
C PRO A 44 -33.44 45.41 -20.96
N SER A 45 -34.74 45.16 -20.86
CA SER A 45 -35.79 46.18 -21.06
C SER A 45 -37.00 45.98 -20.15
N SER A 46 -37.13 46.91 -19.20
CA SER A 46 -38.31 47.61 -18.68
C SER A 46 -39.72 46.97 -18.71
N SER A 47 -40.28 46.85 -17.50
CA SER A 47 -41.62 47.28 -17.02
C SER A 47 -42.85 47.21 -17.94
N THR A 48 -43.90 46.52 -17.49
CA THR A 48 -45.25 47.10 -17.28
C THR A 48 -46.08 46.23 -16.33
N THR A 49 -46.71 46.90 -15.38
CA THR A 49 -47.65 46.44 -14.36
C THR A 49 -49.04 46.19 -14.93
N THR A 50 -49.68 45.04 -14.67
CA THR A 50 -51.11 44.99 -14.27
C THR A 50 -51.54 43.61 -13.75
N SER A 51 -51.96 43.62 -12.49
CA SER A 51 -53.18 43.03 -11.91
C SER A 51 -53.60 41.57 -12.20
N SER A 52 -53.61 40.82 -11.09
CA SER A 52 -54.68 39.93 -10.61
C SER A 52 -55.16 38.80 -11.51
N THR A 53 -54.85 37.55 -11.15
CA THR A 53 -55.84 36.57 -10.66
C THR A 53 -55.07 35.48 -9.90
N THR A 54 -55.31 35.40 -8.59
CA THR A 54 -54.77 34.36 -7.72
C THR A 54 -55.49 33.05 -8.01
N THR A 55 -54.94 32.21 -8.89
CA THR A 55 -55.30 30.79 -8.96
C THR A 55 -54.15 30.03 -8.31
N THR A 56 -54.41 29.50 -7.12
CA THR A 56 -53.53 28.60 -6.37
C THR A 56 -53.31 27.31 -7.15
N SER A 57 -52.43 27.34 -8.16
CA SER A 57 -51.81 26.12 -8.66
C SER A 57 -50.70 25.77 -7.69
N ASN A 58 -50.93 24.74 -6.88
CA ASN A 58 -49.91 24.01 -6.14
C ASN A 58 -48.91 23.42 -7.14
N THR A 59 -48.01 24.24 -7.67
CA THR A 59 -46.73 23.75 -8.16
C THR A 59 -45.85 23.69 -6.94
N SER A 60 -45.73 22.50 -6.36
CA SER A 60 -44.62 22.18 -5.48
C SER A 60 -43.36 22.41 -6.31
N GLY A 61 -42.82 23.63 -6.22
CA GLY A 61 -41.50 23.94 -6.75
C GLY A 61 -40.53 23.00 -6.04
N LYS A 62 -40.16 21.90 -6.70
CA LYS A 62 -39.01 21.09 -6.31
C LYS A 62 -37.84 22.07 -6.28
N LYS A 63 -37.50 22.59 -5.10
CA LYS A 63 -36.27 23.35 -4.89
C LYS A 63 -35.16 22.50 -5.49
N LYS A 64 -34.54 22.99 -6.57
CA LYS A 64 -33.42 22.32 -7.23
C LYS A 64 -32.39 22.07 -6.13
N LYS A 65 -32.15 20.80 -5.77
CA LYS A 65 -31.23 20.43 -4.69
C LYS A 65 -29.90 21.10 -5.02
N THR A 66 -29.40 21.95 -4.12
CA THR A 66 -28.13 22.64 -4.32
C THR A 66 -27.03 21.59 -4.54
N ALA A 67 -26.09 21.85 -5.44
CA ALA A 67 -24.95 20.96 -5.62
C ALA A 67 -24.19 20.84 -4.29
N PRO A 68 -23.65 19.66 -3.96
CA PRO A 68 -22.92 19.47 -2.72
C PRO A 68 -21.63 20.29 -2.74
N SER A 69 -21.21 20.71 -1.55
CA SER A 69 -20.02 21.50 -1.26
C SER A 69 -19.06 20.70 -0.40
N ALA A 70 -17.80 21.14 -0.28
CA ALA A 70 -16.80 20.46 0.55
C ALA A 70 -17.25 20.26 2.02
N SER A 71 -18.04 21.19 2.58
CA SER A 71 -18.54 21.06 3.95
C SER A 71 -19.53 19.91 4.15
N ASP A 72 -20.23 19.50 3.09
CA ASP A 72 -21.16 18.36 3.15
C ASP A 72 -20.44 17.02 3.31
N PHE A 73 -19.13 16.98 3.05
CA PHE A 73 -18.29 15.80 3.19
C PHE A 73 -17.33 15.89 4.38
N TYR A 74 -17.34 16.97 5.15
CA TYR A 74 -16.41 17.14 6.28
C TYR A 74 -16.68 16.10 7.37
N VAL A 75 -15.62 15.46 7.88
CA VAL A 75 -15.67 14.49 8.97
C VAL A 75 -15.05 15.15 10.21
N PRO A 76 -15.86 15.62 11.18
CA PRO A 76 -15.32 16.34 12.35
C PRO A 76 -14.37 15.50 13.20
N SER A 77 -14.69 14.21 13.36
CA SER A 77 -13.88 13.22 14.04
C SER A 77 -14.49 11.83 13.79
N LEU A 78 -13.66 10.81 13.67
CA LEU A 78 -14.13 9.42 13.72
C LEU A 78 -14.39 8.98 15.16
N PRO A 79 -15.39 8.10 15.41
CA PRO A 79 -15.54 7.46 16.71
C PRO A 79 -14.23 6.77 17.12
N GLY A 80 -13.74 7.06 18.33
CA GLY A 80 -12.46 6.52 18.81
C GLY A 80 -11.21 7.30 18.39
N GLN A 81 -11.32 8.33 17.54
CA GLN A 81 -10.20 9.21 17.20
C GLN A 81 -9.69 9.99 18.44
N PRO A 82 -8.37 10.18 18.61
CA PRO A 82 -7.82 11.01 19.67
C PRO A 82 -8.43 12.41 19.68
N LYS A 83 -8.79 12.93 20.87
CA LYS A 83 -9.50 14.22 21.01
C LYS A 83 -8.67 15.44 20.63
N ASP A 84 -7.36 15.32 20.74
CA ASP A 84 -6.37 16.33 20.38
C ASP A 84 -5.91 16.23 18.92
N SER A 85 -6.42 15.24 18.17
CA SER A 85 -6.15 15.08 16.75
C SER A 85 -6.46 16.37 15.98
N GLN A 86 -5.51 16.76 15.12
CA GLN A 86 -5.65 17.93 14.23
C GLN A 86 -5.87 17.53 12.77
N LEU A 87 -6.21 16.26 12.52
CA LEU A 87 -6.46 15.75 11.18
C LEU A 87 -7.70 16.42 10.57
N ILE A 88 -7.58 16.88 9.32
CA ILE A 88 -8.70 17.42 8.56
C ILE A 88 -9.14 16.35 7.56
N LEU A 89 -10.33 15.80 7.80
CA LEU A 89 -10.86 14.63 7.13
C LEU A 89 -12.12 14.98 6.33
N TYR A 90 -12.27 14.37 5.15
CA TYR A 90 -13.51 14.42 4.38
C TYR A 90 -13.83 13.03 3.83
N ALA A 91 -15.09 12.65 3.79
CA ALA A 91 -15.51 11.34 3.31
C ALA A 91 -16.91 11.38 2.71
N GLY A 92 -17.23 10.43 1.87
CA GLY A 92 -18.60 10.18 1.41
C GLY A 92 -18.67 9.60 0.01
N HIS A 93 -19.89 9.59 -0.52
CA HIS A 93 -20.18 8.96 -1.81
C HIS A 93 -20.23 9.96 -2.96
N LEU A 94 -19.62 9.58 -4.09
CA LEU A 94 -19.69 10.29 -5.36
C LEU A 94 -20.09 9.33 -6.47
N SER A 95 -20.98 9.78 -7.35
CA SER A 95 -21.46 8.97 -8.48
C SER A 95 -20.32 8.65 -9.46
N PHE A 96 -20.26 7.39 -9.91
CA PHE A 96 -19.38 6.95 -11.00
C PHE A 96 -19.89 7.36 -12.40
N SER A 97 -21.11 7.87 -12.51
CA SER A 97 -21.70 8.31 -13.77
C SER A 97 -21.06 9.63 -14.26
N PRO A 98 -20.96 9.84 -15.59
CA PRO A 98 -20.27 11.00 -16.16
C PRO A 98 -20.72 12.33 -15.55
N PRO A 99 -19.80 13.30 -15.31
CA PRO A 99 -20.12 14.52 -14.55
C PRO A 99 -21.33 15.33 -15.02
N ASP A 100 -21.62 15.28 -16.33
CA ASP A 100 -22.68 16.06 -16.98
C ASP A 100 -24.01 15.29 -17.13
N THR A 101 -24.08 14.03 -16.68
CA THR A 101 -25.34 13.27 -16.65
C THR A 101 -26.13 13.59 -15.38
N THR A 102 -27.46 13.60 -15.50
CA THR A 102 -28.37 13.66 -14.35
C THR A 102 -28.19 12.41 -13.51
N ILE A 103 -27.98 12.59 -12.20
CA ILE A 103 -27.86 11.49 -11.25
C ILE A 103 -29.25 10.90 -10.99
N GLU A 104 -29.37 9.59 -11.16
CA GLU A 104 -30.55 8.80 -10.83
C GLU A 104 -30.21 7.87 -9.65
N PRO A 105 -30.56 8.24 -8.38
CA PRO A 105 -30.12 7.50 -7.19
C PRO A 105 -30.35 6.00 -7.21
N GLU A 106 -31.48 5.55 -7.77
CA GLU A 106 -31.88 4.14 -7.85
C GLU A 106 -31.17 3.36 -8.98
N LYS A 107 -30.43 4.04 -9.85
CA LYS A 107 -29.74 3.43 -11.01
C LYS A 107 -28.23 3.67 -11.02
N ASP A 108 -27.77 4.70 -10.33
CA ASP A 108 -26.36 5.05 -10.29
C ASP A 108 -25.57 4.19 -9.32
N SER A 109 -24.32 3.95 -9.68
CA SER A 109 -23.32 3.40 -8.77
C SER A 109 -22.45 4.51 -8.21
N TYR A 110 -22.03 4.35 -6.97
CA TYR A 110 -21.33 5.34 -6.18
C TYR A 110 -20.00 4.77 -5.68
N GLY A 111 -18.94 5.52 -5.91
CA GLY A 111 -17.66 5.30 -5.25
C GLY A 111 -17.63 6.02 -3.91
N PHE A 112 -17.03 5.39 -2.92
CA PHE A 112 -16.73 6.01 -1.64
C PHE A 112 -15.30 6.56 -1.66
N PHE A 113 -15.13 7.80 -1.21
CA PHE A 113 -13.81 8.41 -1.04
C PHE A 113 -13.56 8.77 0.42
N PHE A 114 -12.29 8.73 0.82
CA PHE A 114 -11.82 9.21 2.10
C PHE A 114 -10.56 10.06 1.91
N LEU A 115 -10.68 11.36 2.17
CA LEU A 115 -9.65 12.37 1.98
C LEU A 115 -9.04 12.76 3.34
N ASN A 116 -7.72 12.66 3.43
CA ASN A 116 -6.92 13.15 4.54
C ASN A 116 -6.05 14.30 4.03
N LYS A 117 -6.23 15.50 4.57
CA LYS A 117 -5.38 16.64 4.18
C LYS A 117 -3.94 16.47 4.67
N ALA A 118 -3.02 17.07 3.93
CA ALA A 118 -1.61 17.17 4.32
C ALA A 118 -1.48 17.92 5.66
N ARG A 119 -0.69 17.39 6.59
CA ARG A 119 -0.37 18.07 7.86
C ARG A 119 0.60 19.22 7.65
N HIS A 120 1.59 19.02 6.77
CA HIS A 120 2.58 20.02 6.42
C HIS A 120 2.60 20.21 4.90
N ILE A 121 2.46 21.47 4.47
CA ILE A 121 2.67 21.84 3.08
C ILE A 121 4.17 22.10 2.91
N ALA A 122 4.83 21.26 2.12
CA ALA A 122 6.23 21.43 1.76
C ALA A 122 6.40 22.53 0.68
N ASN A 123 7.41 22.41 -0.17
CA ASN A 123 7.66 23.33 -1.28
C ASN A 123 6.58 23.35 -2.37
N ARG A 124 5.76 22.30 -2.49
CA ARG A 124 4.64 22.23 -3.44
C ARG A 124 3.49 21.35 -2.94
N PRO A 125 2.22 21.67 -3.31
CA PRO A 125 1.07 20.87 -2.89
C PRO A 125 0.90 19.63 -3.79
N VAL A 126 0.68 18.47 -3.17
CA VAL A 126 0.55 17.17 -3.85
C VAL A 126 -0.77 16.50 -3.44
N LEU A 127 -1.44 15.87 -4.41
CA LEU A 127 -2.56 14.95 -4.20
C LEU A 127 -2.14 13.54 -4.60
N LEU A 128 -2.23 12.60 -3.67
CA LEU A 128 -2.04 11.18 -3.89
C LEU A 128 -3.40 10.50 -3.87
N VAL A 129 -3.77 9.81 -4.95
CA VAL A 129 -4.94 8.92 -4.98
C VAL A 129 -4.45 7.52 -4.65
N TRP A 130 -5.01 6.88 -3.61
CA TRP A 130 -4.64 5.53 -3.20
C TRP A 130 -5.74 4.53 -3.54
N LEU A 131 -5.35 3.37 -4.11
CA LEU A 131 -6.23 2.26 -4.48
C LEU A 131 -5.65 0.93 -3.96
N ASN A 132 -6.43 0.15 -3.21
CA ASN A 132 -6.07 -1.25 -2.92
C ASN A 132 -6.54 -2.21 -4.02
N GLY A 133 -6.05 -3.45 -3.95
CA GLY A 133 -6.16 -4.48 -4.98
C GLY A 133 -7.23 -5.55 -4.73
N GLY A 134 -6.84 -6.81 -4.98
CA GLY A 134 -7.65 -8.04 -5.04
C GLY A 134 -9.08 -7.83 -5.50
N PRO A 135 -9.35 -7.58 -6.81
CA PRO A 135 -10.40 -6.64 -7.21
C PRO A 135 -11.65 -6.78 -6.33
N GLY A 136 -11.93 -5.76 -5.49
CA GLY A 136 -12.95 -5.88 -4.45
C GLY A 136 -12.48 -5.57 -3.04
N CYS A 137 -11.17 -5.40 -2.80
CA CYS A 137 -10.64 -4.98 -1.51
C CYS A 137 -10.71 -3.47 -1.30
N SER A 138 -11.10 -3.07 -0.09
CA SER A 138 -11.34 -1.67 0.27
C SER A 138 -10.03 -0.89 0.37
N SER A 139 -10.06 0.38 -0.04
CA SER A 139 -8.94 1.29 0.21
C SER A 139 -8.82 1.72 1.68
N PHE A 140 -9.67 1.17 2.55
CA PHE A 140 -9.47 1.25 3.99
C PHE A 140 -8.24 0.47 4.47
N ASP A 141 -7.76 -0.52 3.71
CA ASP A 141 -6.49 -1.20 3.99
C ASP A 141 -5.35 -0.17 3.95
N GLY A 142 -5.29 0.60 2.85
CA GLY A 142 -4.42 1.75 2.73
C GLY A 142 -4.57 2.76 3.87
N SER A 143 -5.81 3.11 4.22
CA SER A 143 -6.07 4.24 5.13
C SER A 143 -5.92 3.92 6.62
N LEU A 144 -6.24 2.70 7.05
CA LEU A 144 -6.28 2.28 8.45
C LEU A 144 -5.30 1.14 8.78
N MET A 145 -4.56 0.61 7.81
CA MET A 145 -3.53 -0.41 8.04
C MET A 145 -2.15 0.03 7.50
N GLU A 146 -2.08 0.73 6.36
CA GLU A 146 -0.81 0.96 5.67
C GLU A 146 -0.26 2.40 5.70
N VAL A 147 -0.85 3.33 4.96
CA VAL A 147 -0.24 4.65 4.66
C VAL A 147 -1.00 5.82 5.27
N GLY A 148 -2.24 5.61 5.72
CA GLY A 148 -3.04 6.66 6.35
C GLY A 148 -2.60 7.03 7.77
N PRO A 149 -3.14 8.12 8.33
CA PRO A 149 -2.71 8.67 9.63
C PRO A 149 -3.24 7.94 10.85
N LEU A 150 -4.26 7.09 10.71
CA LEU A 150 -4.95 6.47 11.82
C LEU A 150 -4.73 4.96 11.80
N ARG A 151 -4.64 4.35 12.98
CA ARG A 151 -4.65 2.89 13.18
C ARG A 151 -5.62 2.53 14.28
N MET A 152 -6.17 1.32 14.19
CA MET A 152 -6.88 0.72 15.33
C MET A 152 -5.89 0.42 16.46
N VAL A 153 -6.32 0.63 17.70
CA VAL A 153 -5.66 0.02 18.85
C VAL A 153 -6.13 -1.43 18.92
N LEU A 154 -5.21 -2.36 18.64
CA LEU A 154 -5.52 -3.79 18.56
C LEU A 154 -6.06 -4.34 19.87
N LYS A 155 -7.07 -5.23 19.77
CA LYS A 155 -7.82 -5.79 20.90
C LYS A 155 -8.37 -4.71 21.84
N GLY A 156 -8.55 -3.50 21.33
CA GLY A 156 -9.05 -2.34 22.06
C GLY A 156 -10.57 -2.26 22.07
N ASP A 157 -11.09 -1.16 22.60
CA ASP A 157 -12.52 -0.83 22.68
C ASP A 157 -13.06 -0.13 21.41
N GLY A 158 -12.36 -0.29 20.28
CA GLY A 158 -12.63 0.48 19.07
C GLY A 158 -12.06 1.90 19.09
N THR A 159 -10.98 2.10 19.84
CA THR A 159 -10.16 3.31 19.82
C THR A 159 -9.18 3.33 18.65
N LEU A 160 -8.92 4.53 18.14
CA LEU A 160 -7.91 4.81 17.13
C LEU A 160 -6.72 5.53 17.76
N LYS A 161 -5.56 5.36 17.14
CA LYS A 161 -4.34 6.14 17.42
C LYS A 161 -3.87 6.81 16.14
N GLU A 162 -3.26 7.99 16.27
CA GLU A 162 -2.47 8.56 15.18
C GLU A 162 -1.13 7.81 15.09
N VAL A 163 -0.63 7.63 13.87
CA VAL A 163 0.69 7.06 13.62
C VAL A 163 1.66 8.10 13.07
N ASP A 164 2.89 8.00 13.55
CA ASP A 164 4.02 8.67 12.93
C ASP A 164 4.29 8.04 11.55
N ALA A 165 4.95 8.80 10.67
CA ALA A 165 5.30 8.38 9.31
C ALA A 165 4.14 8.15 8.32
N ALA A 166 2.91 8.56 8.68
CA ALA A 166 1.81 8.57 7.73
C ALA A 166 2.13 9.41 6.49
N TRP A 167 1.62 9.02 5.32
CA TRP A 167 1.93 9.70 4.07
C TRP A 167 1.28 11.08 3.97
N ASN A 168 0.21 11.30 4.73
CA ASN A 168 -0.40 12.63 4.82
C ASN A 168 0.42 13.64 5.62
N GLU A 169 1.62 13.29 6.09
CA GLU A 169 2.55 14.24 6.67
C GLU A 169 2.93 15.33 5.64
N TYR A 170 3.15 14.95 4.38
CA TYR A 170 3.65 15.85 3.32
C TYR A 170 2.80 15.87 2.04
N ALA A 171 1.70 15.11 1.98
CA ALA A 171 0.81 15.05 0.82
C ALA A 171 -0.65 14.94 1.23
N ASN A 172 -1.58 15.31 0.35
CA ASN A 172 -3.00 15.04 0.57
C ASN A 172 -3.30 13.62 0.08
N MET A 173 -3.94 12.79 0.90
CA MET A 173 -4.23 11.39 0.58
C MET A 173 -5.72 11.22 0.28
N LEU A 174 -6.07 10.74 -0.90
CA LEU A 174 -7.43 10.39 -1.33
C LEU A 174 -7.54 8.89 -1.54
N PHE A 175 -8.10 8.18 -0.56
CA PHE A 175 -8.41 6.76 -0.66
C PHE A 175 -9.76 6.59 -1.36
N ILE A 176 -9.86 5.64 -2.30
CA ILE A 176 -11.11 5.39 -3.04
C ILE A 176 -11.44 3.91 -3.03
N ASP A 177 -12.62 3.56 -2.52
CA ASP A 177 -13.17 2.22 -2.69
C ASP A 177 -13.69 2.06 -4.12
N GLN A 178 -13.15 1.10 -4.87
CA GLN A 178 -13.58 0.84 -6.23
C GLN A 178 -13.27 -0.61 -6.63
N PRO A 179 -13.98 -1.20 -7.60
CA PRO A 179 -15.17 -0.67 -8.31
C PRO A 179 -16.44 -0.70 -7.43
N THR A 180 -17.61 -0.51 -8.04
CA THR A 180 -18.92 -0.66 -7.37
C THR A 180 -19.00 -1.99 -6.60
N GLY A 181 -19.31 -1.91 -5.29
CA GLY A 181 -19.43 -3.06 -4.40
C GLY A 181 -18.22 -3.31 -3.50
N THR A 182 -17.09 -2.62 -3.73
CA THR A 182 -15.90 -2.64 -2.86
C THR A 182 -16.09 -1.76 -1.64
N GLY A 183 -15.71 -2.21 -0.44
CA GLY A 183 -15.77 -1.39 0.79
C GLY A 183 -17.13 -0.74 1.01
N TYR A 184 -17.17 0.60 1.12
CA TYR A 184 -18.43 1.34 1.20
C TYR A 184 -19.04 1.75 -0.15
N SER A 185 -18.38 1.46 -1.27
CA SER A 185 -18.92 1.74 -2.60
C SER A 185 -20.10 0.82 -2.92
N TYR A 186 -21.18 1.39 -3.46
CA TYR A 186 -22.43 0.66 -3.67
C TYR A 186 -23.12 1.05 -4.97
N GLY A 187 -24.09 0.23 -5.37
CA GLY A 187 -24.93 0.49 -6.54
C GLY A 187 -26.02 -0.57 -6.66
N PRO A 188 -26.93 -0.43 -7.64
CA PRO A 188 -27.97 -1.41 -7.93
C PRO A 188 -27.35 -2.78 -8.21
N LYS A 189 -27.95 -3.86 -7.71
CA LYS A 189 -27.45 -5.22 -7.93
C LYS A 189 -28.32 -5.98 -8.94
N PRO A 190 -27.74 -6.74 -9.89
CA PRO A 190 -26.30 -6.90 -10.14
C PRO A 190 -25.76 -5.84 -11.11
N ASN A 191 -24.87 -4.95 -10.63
CA ASN A 191 -24.11 -4.03 -11.47
C ASN A 191 -22.63 -4.09 -11.09
N TYR A 192 -21.99 -5.22 -11.39
CA TYR A 192 -20.57 -5.39 -11.16
C TYR A 192 -19.79 -4.88 -12.37
N VAL A 193 -18.63 -4.28 -12.11
CA VAL A 193 -17.68 -3.94 -13.17
C VAL A 193 -16.90 -5.21 -13.55
N HIS A 194 -16.67 -5.41 -14.84
CA HIS A 194 -16.03 -6.61 -15.37
C HIS A 194 -14.67 -6.36 -16.04
N GLU A 195 -14.36 -5.11 -16.38
CA GLU A 195 -13.21 -4.72 -17.21
C GLU A 195 -12.54 -3.43 -16.68
N LEU A 196 -11.23 -3.30 -16.95
CA LEU A 196 -10.40 -2.21 -16.44
C LEU A 196 -10.69 -0.86 -17.09
N ASP A 197 -11.11 -0.85 -18.35
CA ASP A 197 -11.52 0.37 -19.05
C ASP A 197 -12.78 0.99 -18.41
N VAL A 198 -13.77 0.17 -18.04
CA VAL A 198 -14.96 0.61 -17.31
C VAL A 198 -14.61 1.10 -15.90
N SER A 199 -13.76 0.37 -15.17
CA SER A 199 -13.28 0.80 -13.83
C SER A 199 -12.54 2.15 -13.93
N SER A 200 -11.63 2.31 -14.88
CA SER A 200 -10.88 3.57 -15.07
C SER A 200 -11.79 4.73 -15.48
N ALA A 201 -12.78 4.52 -16.34
CA ALA A 201 -13.76 5.54 -16.71
C ALA A 201 -14.61 5.99 -15.51
N ASN A 202 -15.03 5.04 -14.67
CA ASN A 202 -15.74 5.33 -13.43
C ASN A 202 -14.89 6.18 -12.48
N LEU A 203 -13.61 5.82 -12.30
CA LEU A 203 -12.67 6.58 -11.47
C LEU A 203 -12.41 7.98 -12.02
N VAL A 204 -12.25 8.14 -13.33
CA VAL A 204 -12.13 9.46 -13.98
C VAL A 204 -13.37 10.31 -13.72
N ASN A 205 -14.58 9.75 -13.82
CA ASN A 205 -15.82 10.47 -13.54
C ASN A 205 -15.91 10.88 -12.06
N LEU A 206 -15.56 9.99 -11.13
CA LEU A 206 -15.51 10.29 -9.70
C LEU A 206 -14.51 11.41 -9.41
N LEU A 207 -13.29 11.33 -9.95
CA LEU A 207 -12.27 12.37 -9.77
C LEU A 207 -12.71 13.72 -10.33
N ALA A 208 -13.35 13.74 -11.51
CA ALA A 208 -13.89 14.97 -12.07
C ALA A 208 -14.97 15.60 -11.18
N ARG A 209 -15.79 14.79 -10.50
CA ARG A 209 -16.77 15.27 -9.50
C ARG A 209 -16.08 15.75 -8.23
N PHE A 210 -15.10 14.99 -7.74
CA PHE A 210 -14.29 15.36 -6.58
C PHE A 210 -13.65 16.74 -6.80
N PHE A 211 -13.02 16.96 -7.94
CA PHE A 211 -12.40 18.25 -8.29
C PHE A 211 -13.39 19.40 -8.44
N LYS A 212 -14.66 19.15 -8.77
CA LYS A 212 -15.71 20.19 -8.74
C LYS A 212 -16.09 20.59 -7.31
N ILE A 213 -15.99 19.67 -6.35
CA ILE A 213 -16.30 19.91 -4.93
C ILE A 213 -15.10 20.52 -4.20
N PHE A 214 -13.89 20.08 -4.55
CA PHE A 214 -12.62 20.52 -3.98
C PHE A 214 -11.71 21.09 -5.08
N PRO A 215 -12.03 22.29 -5.61
CA PRO A 215 -11.30 22.88 -6.75
C PRO A 215 -9.83 23.19 -6.44
N GLU A 216 -9.45 23.31 -5.16
CA GLU A 216 -8.05 23.52 -4.78
C GLU A 216 -7.11 22.40 -5.25
N TYR A 217 -7.60 21.16 -5.40
CA TYR A 217 -6.78 20.04 -5.86
C TYR A 217 -6.59 20.00 -7.39
N GLN A 218 -7.35 20.80 -8.15
CA GLN A 218 -7.25 20.84 -9.62
C GLN A 218 -5.91 21.37 -10.14
N GLN A 219 -5.15 22.07 -9.29
CA GLN A 219 -3.87 22.69 -9.63
C GLN A 219 -2.68 21.99 -8.97
N MET A 220 -2.93 20.97 -8.14
CA MET A 220 -1.89 20.24 -7.43
C MET A 220 -1.27 19.16 -8.30
N ASP A 221 0.00 18.82 -8.03
CA ASP A 221 0.64 17.67 -8.65
C ASP A 221 -0.10 16.39 -8.24
N LEU A 222 -0.64 15.67 -9.23
CA LEU A 222 -1.40 14.44 -9.03
C LEU A 222 -0.49 13.22 -9.19
N TYR A 223 -0.57 12.29 -8.25
CA TYR A 223 -0.02 10.95 -8.39
C TYR A 223 -1.08 9.90 -8.07
N ILE A 224 -1.05 8.78 -8.79
CA ILE A 224 -1.91 7.63 -8.52
C ILE A 224 -1.05 6.53 -7.90
N CYS A 225 -1.42 6.08 -6.71
CA CYS A 225 -0.68 5.14 -5.89
C CYS A 225 -1.58 3.98 -5.48
N GLY A 226 -0.99 2.88 -5.04
CA GLY A 226 -1.74 1.74 -4.53
C GLY A 226 -0.95 0.45 -4.59
N GLU A 227 -1.65 -0.66 -4.34
CA GLU A 227 -1.00 -1.94 -4.06
C GLU A 227 -1.70 -3.14 -4.75
N SER A 228 -0.97 -4.23 -4.95
CA SER A 228 -1.55 -5.53 -5.33
C SER A 228 -2.19 -5.48 -6.71
N PHE A 229 -3.45 -5.93 -6.85
CA PHE A 229 -4.20 -5.80 -8.12
C PHE A 229 -4.39 -4.35 -8.57
N ALA A 230 -4.13 -3.33 -7.74
CA ALA A 230 -4.04 -1.95 -8.21
C ALA A 230 -2.91 -1.74 -9.23
N GLY A 231 -1.94 -2.68 -9.32
CA GLY A 231 -1.03 -2.79 -10.46
C GLY A 231 -1.73 -2.87 -11.82
N GLN A 232 -2.97 -3.34 -11.88
CA GLN A 232 -3.83 -3.27 -13.06
C GLN A 232 -4.61 -1.94 -13.13
N TYR A 233 -5.23 -1.50 -12.03
CA TYR A 233 -6.06 -0.29 -12.01
C TYR A 233 -5.28 1.00 -12.29
N ILE A 234 -4.11 1.15 -11.70
CA ILE A 234 -3.34 2.40 -11.68
C ILE A 234 -2.86 2.79 -13.08
N PRO A 235 -2.23 1.91 -13.89
CA PRO A 235 -1.82 2.28 -15.25
C PRO A 235 -3.01 2.58 -16.17
N TYR A 236 -4.13 1.86 -16.00
CA TYR A 236 -5.37 2.13 -16.73
C TYR A 236 -5.95 3.51 -16.37
N LEU A 237 -6.04 3.84 -15.08
CA LEU A 237 -6.48 5.16 -14.63
C LEU A 237 -5.53 6.27 -15.10
N ALA A 238 -4.22 6.07 -14.99
CA ALA A 238 -3.22 7.03 -15.46
C ALA A 238 -3.37 7.32 -16.96
N GLN A 239 -3.52 6.28 -17.79
CA GLN A 239 -3.74 6.44 -19.21
C GLN A 239 -5.06 7.17 -19.49
N ALA A 240 -6.15 6.82 -18.79
CA ALA A 240 -7.45 7.48 -18.93
C ALA A 240 -7.41 8.96 -18.54
N ILE A 241 -6.66 9.33 -17.50
CA ILE A 241 -6.42 10.73 -17.10
C ILE A 241 -5.63 11.48 -18.18
N LEU A 242 -4.58 10.87 -18.75
CA LEU A 242 -3.77 11.52 -19.80
C LEU A 242 -4.52 11.67 -21.14
N ASP A 243 -5.54 10.86 -21.38
CA ASP A 243 -6.33 10.87 -22.62
C ASP A 243 -7.59 11.74 -22.53
N THR A 244 -7.95 12.25 -21.34
CA THR A 244 -9.16 13.04 -21.11
C THR A 244 -8.86 14.50 -20.85
N ASN A 245 -9.85 15.36 -21.14
CA ASN A 245 -9.77 16.81 -20.87
C ASN A 245 -10.56 17.24 -19.63
N ILE A 246 -11.29 16.32 -18.98
CA ILE A 246 -12.13 16.66 -17.82
C ILE A 246 -11.36 16.64 -16.49
N ILE A 247 -10.15 16.10 -16.48
CA ILE A 247 -9.22 16.14 -15.35
C ILE A 247 -8.13 17.16 -15.69
N SER A 248 -8.13 18.29 -14.98
CA SER A 248 -7.14 19.36 -15.19
C SER A 248 -5.89 19.23 -14.32
N ALA A 249 -5.95 18.42 -13.25
CA ALA A 249 -4.82 18.21 -12.36
C ALA A 249 -3.65 17.55 -13.11
N PRO A 250 -2.42 18.10 -13.06
CA PRO A 250 -1.29 17.56 -13.77
C PRO A 250 -0.83 16.23 -13.16
N LEU A 251 -1.06 15.12 -13.87
CA LEU A 251 -0.53 13.81 -13.51
C LEU A 251 1.01 13.80 -13.66
N LYS A 252 1.74 13.58 -12.56
CA LYS A 252 3.21 13.59 -12.53
C LYS A 252 3.83 12.21 -12.48
N GLY A 253 3.14 11.25 -11.88
CA GLY A 253 3.65 9.90 -11.75
C GLY A 253 2.65 8.93 -11.17
N ILE A 254 3.04 7.66 -11.18
CA ILE A 254 2.32 6.59 -10.50
C ILE A 254 3.27 5.79 -9.64
N MET A 255 2.74 5.22 -8.56
CA MET A 255 3.50 4.38 -7.64
C MET A 255 2.74 3.09 -7.32
N ILE A 256 3.34 1.94 -7.54
CA ILE A 256 2.68 0.64 -7.41
C ILE A 256 3.48 -0.23 -6.45
N GLY A 257 2.87 -0.54 -5.31
CA GLY A 257 3.38 -1.48 -4.31
C GLY A 257 2.96 -2.90 -4.64
N ASN A 258 3.91 -3.84 -4.59
CA ASN A 258 3.65 -5.27 -4.59
C ASN A 258 2.61 -5.66 -5.67
N GLY A 259 2.79 -5.12 -6.87
CA GLY A 259 1.73 -5.05 -7.88
C GLY A 259 1.61 -6.28 -8.77
N TRP A 260 0.38 -6.69 -9.08
CA TRP A 260 0.08 -7.61 -10.18
C TRP A 260 -0.09 -6.82 -11.49
N ILE A 261 0.88 -6.92 -12.40
CA ILE A 261 1.04 -6.03 -13.57
C ILE A 261 1.22 -6.84 -14.86
N ASP A 262 2.11 -7.84 -14.84
CA ASP A 262 2.48 -8.70 -15.96
C ASP A 262 2.31 -10.19 -15.60
N PRO A 263 1.14 -10.76 -15.89
CA PRO A 263 0.80 -12.13 -15.52
C PRO A 263 1.81 -13.17 -15.96
N ILE A 264 2.32 -13.09 -17.20
CA ILE A 264 3.25 -14.10 -17.74
C ILE A 264 4.52 -14.12 -16.89
N ASN A 265 5.18 -12.97 -16.75
CA ASN A 265 6.44 -12.92 -16.03
C ASN A 265 6.27 -13.19 -14.54
N GLN A 266 5.13 -12.82 -13.95
CA GLN A 266 4.88 -13.01 -12.52
C GLN A 266 4.48 -14.44 -12.17
N TYR A 267 3.59 -15.12 -12.93
CA TYR A 267 3.29 -16.54 -12.68
C TYR A 267 4.54 -17.43 -12.80
N LEU A 268 5.35 -17.19 -13.84
CA LEU A 268 6.56 -17.97 -14.08
C LEU A 268 7.66 -17.73 -13.03
N ALA A 269 7.55 -16.67 -12.22
CA ALA A 269 8.50 -16.34 -11.18
C ALA A 269 8.25 -17.07 -9.84
N TYR A 270 7.03 -17.55 -9.59
CA TYR A 270 6.69 -18.17 -8.29
C TYR A 270 7.61 -19.34 -7.92
N PRO A 271 7.91 -20.31 -8.81
CA PRO A 271 8.79 -21.42 -8.44
C PRO A 271 10.21 -20.95 -8.15
N GLU A 272 10.73 -20.01 -8.96
CA GLU A 272 12.06 -19.42 -8.76
C GLU A 272 12.18 -18.76 -7.39
N PHE A 273 11.19 -17.93 -7.01
CA PHE A 273 11.14 -17.31 -5.70
C PHE A 273 11.02 -18.34 -4.58
N ALA A 274 10.06 -19.26 -4.66
CA ALA A 274 9.82 -20.27 -3.63
C ALA A 274 11.03 -21.19 -3.39
N PHE A 275 11.78 -21.54 -4.44
CA PHE A 275 13.02 -22.30 -4.33
C PHE A 275 14.15 -21.46 -3.74
N LYS A 276 14.30 -20.21 -4.19
CA LYS A 276 15.36 -19.30 -3.75
C LYS A 276 15.27 -18.99 -2.25
N VAL A 277 14.08 -18.74 -1.73
CA VAL A 277 13.86 -18.42 -0.30
C VAL A 277 13.61 -19.67 0.55
N GLY A 278 13.62 -20.87 -0.04
CA GLY A 278 13.59 -22.14 0.68
C GLY A 278 12.20 -22.59 1.16
N LEU A 279 11.11 -22.04 0.61
CA LEU A 279 9.75 -22.52 0.88
C LEU A 279 9.55 -23.95 0.38
N VAL A 280 10.07 -24.24 -0.81
CA VAL A 280 9.99 -25.56 -1.43
C VAL A 280 11.41 -26.05 -1.72
N ASN A 281 11.75 -27.23 -1.21
CA ASN A 281 13.04 -27.85 -1.54
C ASN A 281 12.99 -28.35 -3.02
N PRO A 282 13.91 -27.91 -3.90
CA PRO A 282 13.89 -28.28 -5.33
C PRO A 282 13.99 -29.78 -5.64
N SER A 283 14.44 -30.60 -4.68
CA SER A 283 14.55 -32.07 -4.82
C SER A 283 13.40 -32.82 -4.13
N SER A 284 12.37 -32.12 -3.67
CA SER A 284 11.22 -32.72 -2.97
C SER A 284 10.09 -33.09 -3.93
N LYS A 285 9.20 -33.99 -3.50
CA LYS A 285 7.95 -34.29 -4.21
C LYS A 285 7.05 -33.06 -4.39
N ALA A 286 7.16 -32.08 -3.48
CA ALA A 286 6.45 -30.82 -3.63
C ALA A 286 6.98 -30.02 -4.83
N ALA A 287 8.29 -30.00 -5.05
CA ALA A 287 8.87 -29.39 -6.25
C ALA A 287 8.39 -30.08 -7.54
N ASP A 288 8.20 -31.40 -7.53
CA ASP A 288 7.62 -32.12 -8.68
C ASP A 288 6.20 -31.60 -9.02
N LEU A 289 5.36 -31.37 -8.00
CA LEU A 289 4.01 -30.83 -8.17
C LEU A 289 4.04 -29.38 -8.68
N VAL A 290 4.91 -28.54 -8.10
CA VAL A 290 5.09 -27.14 -8.55
C VAL A 290 5.57 -27.11 -10.02
N ASN A 291 6.49 -27.99 -10.39
CA ASN A 291 6.99 -28.09 -11.77
C ASN A 291 5.92 -28.64 -12.74
N GLU A 292 5.01 -29.51 -12.28
CA GLU A 292 3.88 -29.97 -13.08
C GLU A 292 2.92 -28.81 -13.40
N GLU A 293 2.60 -27.99 -12.41
CA GLU A 293 1.77 -26.79 -12.60
C GLU A 293 2.48 -25.73 -13.46
N LEU A 294 3.80 -25.52 -13.26
CA LEU A 294 4.60 -24.64 -14.11
C LEU A 294 4.58 -25.10 -15.58
N LYS A 295 4.63 -26.41 -15.81
CA LYS A 295 4.54 -26.97 -17.15
C LYS A 295 3.16 -26.70 -17.79
N LYS A 296 2.06 -26.92 -17.05
CA LYS A 296 0.70 -26.61 -17.53
C LYS A 296 0.57 -25.13 -17.91
N CYS A 297 1.09 -24.24 -17.07
CA CYS A 297 1.14 -22.82 -17.31
C CYS A 297 1.92 -22.47 -18.59
N THR A 298 3.14 -23.01 -18.73
CA THR A 298 4.01 -22.75 -19.89
C THR A 298 3.40 -23.28 -21.18
N GLU A 299 2.85 -24.50 -21.19
CA GLU A 299 2.16 -25.07 -22.36
C GLU A 299 0.94 -24.22 -22.77
N TRP A 300 0.22 -23.66 -21.79
CA TRP A 300 -0.87 -22.73 -22.08
C TRP A 300 -0.35 -21.42 -22.69
N ILE A 301 0.69 -20.83 -22.13
CA ILE A 301 1.31 -19.59 -22.64
C ILE A 301 1.81 -19.79 -24.08
N ASP A 302 2.50 -20.90 -24.35
CA ASP A 302 3.05 -21.20 -25.68
C ASP A 302 1.97 -21.47 -26.74
N SER A 303 0.80 -21.94 -26.32
CA SER A 303 -0.31 -22.28 -27.22
C SER A 303 -1.30 -21.14 -27.47
N ASN A 304 -1.22 -20.04 -26.70
CA ASN A 304 -2.13 -18.92 -26.81
C ASN A 304 -1.42 -17.66 -27.31
N SER A 305 -2.11 -16.87 -28.14
CA SER A 305 -1.58 -15.61 -28.68
C SER A 305 -1.99 -14.38 -27.86
N THR A 306 -2.87 -14.55 -26.89
CA THR A 306 -3.40 -13.49 -26.05
C THR A 306 -3.05 -13.75 -24.59
N THR A 307 -2.71 -12.69 -23.87
CA THR A 307 -2.39 -12.77 -22.44
C THR A 307 -3.53 -12.15 -21.63
N PRO A 308 -4.43 -12.94 -21.04
CA PRO A 308 -5.40 -12.43 -20.08
C PRO A 308 -4.70 -12.05 -18.76
N ILE A 309 -5.38 -11.23 -17.95
CA ILE A 309 -4.88 -10.83 -16.62
C ILE A 309 -4.85 -12.00 -15.63
N HIS A 310 -5.75 -12.98 -15.83
CA HIS A 310 -5.82 -14.23 -15.08
C HIS A 310 -5.65 -15.40 -16.03
N ILE A 311 -4.68 -16.27 -15.74
CA ILE A 311 -4.42 -17.48 -16.53
C ILE A 311 -4.74 -18.68 -15.66
N GLU A 312 -5.91 -19.29 -15.87
CA GLU A 312 -6.39 -20.44 -15.08
C GLU A 312 -5.36 -21.59 -15.02
N ALA A 313 -4.64 -21.83 -16.12
CA ALA A 313 -3.60 -22.85 -16.20
C ALA A 313 -2.37 -22.57 -15.33
N CYS A 314 -2.21 -21.35 -14.82
CA CYS A 314 -1.09 -20.91 -13.98
C CYS A 314 -1.44 -20.79 -12.51
N GLU A 315 -2.74 -20.69 -12.15
CA GLU A 315 -3.21 -20.54 -10.76
C GLU A 315 -2.77 -21.70 -9.86
N GLY A 316 -2.62 -22.90 -10.44
CA GLY A 316 -2.16 -24.08 -9.72
C GLY A 316 -0.75 -23.94 -9.13
N ILE A 317 0.10 -23.06 -9.67
CA ILE A 317 1.49 -22.90 -9.21
C ILE A 317 1.52 -22.38 -7.76
N LEU A 318 0.81 -21.29 -7.49
CA LEU A 318 0.77 -20.70 -6.15
C LEU A 318 0.10 -21.66 -5.17
N SER A 319 -1.01 -22.30 -5.57
CA SER A 319 -1.67 -23.33 -4.74
C SER A 319 -0.73 -24.48 -4.40
N ALA A 320 0.04 -25.00 -5.36
CA ALA A 320 0.98 -26.09 -5.12
C ALA A 320 2.10 -25.68 -4.14
N ILE A 321 2.57 -24.42 -4.22
CA ILE A 321 3.53 -23.87 -3.26
C ILE A 321 2.90 -23.78 -1.88
N THR A 322 1.75 -23.11 -1.72
CA THR A 322 1.11 -22.92 -0.41
C THR A 322 0.68 -24.24 0.21
N ASP A 323 0.12 -25.16 -0.57
CA ASP A 323 -0.32 -26.49 -0.11
C ASP A 323 0.86 -27.34 0.37
N SER A 324 2.03 -27.18 -0.24
CA SER A 324 3.26 -27.88 0.19
C SER A 324 3.75 -27.45 1.57
N THR A 325 3.33 -26.29 2.05
CA THR A 325 3.67 -25.76 3.38
C THR A 325 2.71 -26.19 4.48
N VAL A 326 1.64 -26.91 4.14
CA VAL A 326 0.60 -27.29 5.12
C VAL A 326 1.15 -28.27 6.14
N GLN A 327 1.04 -27.92 7.43
CA GLN A 327 1.46 -28.73 8.56
C GLN A 327 0.38 -28.78 9.64
N THR A 328 0.22 -29.91 10.31
CA THR A 328 -0.67 -30.02 11.46
C THR A 328 0.09 -29.66 12.73
N VAL A 329 -0.30 -28.56 13.39
CA VAL A 329 0.23 -28.09 14.66
C VAL A 329 -0.91 -28.09 15.68
N ASN A 330 -0.75 -28.77 16.82
CA ASN A 330 -1.76 -28.83 17.88
C ASN A 330 -3.17 -29.23 17.40
N SER A 331 -3.26 -30.21 16.49
CA SER A 331 -4.51 -30.66 15.83
C SER A 331 -5.17 -29.65 14.88
N GLN A 332 -4.55 -28.51 14.64
CA GLN A 332 -4.98 -27.52 13.64
C GLN A 332 -4.05 -27.58 12.42
N LYS A 333 -4.62 -27.50 11.22
CA LYS A 333 -3.81 -27.34 10.01
C LYS A 333 -3.42 -25.87 9.86
N MET A 334 -2.13 -25.64 9.66
CA MET A 334 -1.51 -24.36 9.40
C MET A 334 -0.87 -24.40 8.01
N CYS A 335 -0.70 -23.25 7.39
CA CYS A 335 -0.03 -23.03 6.11
C CYS A 335 0.77 -21.73 6.17
N LEU A 336 1.68 -21.54 5.22
CA LEU A 336 2.37 -20.27 4.99
C LEU A 336 1.35 -19.14 4.74
N ASN A 337 1.63 -17.96 5.29
CA ASN A 337 0.94 -16.74 4.88
C ASN A 337 1.50 -16.28 3.52
N MET A 338 0.67 -16.24 2.47
CA MET A 338 1.13 -15.84 1.14
C MET A 338 1.51 -14.36 1.02
N TYR A 339 1.08 -13.51 1.97
CA TYR A 339 1.45 -12.10 2.02
C TYR A 339 2.78 -11.86 2.74
N ASP A 340 3.23 -12.79 3.60
CA ASP A 340 4.51 -12.71 4.29
C ASP A 340 5.07 -14.12 4.53
N VAL A 341 6.12 -14.49 3.80
CA VAL A 341 6.75 -15.82 3.87
C VAL A 341 7.36 -16.16 5.23
N ARG A 342 7.49 -15.19 6.13
CA ARG A 342 7.97 -15.39 7.50
C ARG A 342 6.87 -15.86 8.43
N LEU A 343 5.60 -15.73 8.03
CA LEU A 343 4.43 -15.96 8.87
C LEU A 343 3.67 -17.23 8.46
N VAL A 344 2.88 -17.74 9.41
CA VAL A 344 1.95 -18.85 9.20
C VAL A 344 0.54 -18.42 9.57
N ASP A 345 -0.44 -19.02 8.93
CA ASP A 345 -1.86 -18.82 9.19
C ASP A 345 -2.59 -20.18 9.22
N SER A 346 -3.78 -20.20 9.80
CA SER A 346 -4.73 -21.29 9.75
C SER A 346 -5.07 -21.67 8.31
N TYR A 347 -5.09 -22.97 8.03
CA TYR A 347 -5.60 -23.49 6.77
C TYR A 347 -7.13 -23.57 6.83
N PRO A 348 -7.88 -23.12 5.80
CA PRO A 348 -7.42 -22.72 4.47
C PRO A 348 -7.24 -21.20 4.27
N ALA A 349 -7.15 -20.40 5.33
CA ALA A 349 -7.01 -18.95 5.20
C ALA A 349 -5.65 -18.54 4.61
N CYS A 350 -4.55 -19.15 5.07
CA CYS A 350 -3.21 -19.01 4.49
C CYS A 350 -2.79 -17.55 4.17
N GLY A 351 -3.19 -16.59 5.01
CA GLY A 351 -2.96 -15.16 4.84
C GLY A 351 -4.25 -14.33 4.88
N LEU A 352 -5.42 -14.92 4.66
CA LEU A 352 -6.71 -14.19 4.65
C LEU A 352 -7.21 -13.73 6.04
N THR A 353 -6.48 -14.03 7.12
CA THR A 353 -6.76 -13.45 8.45
C THR A 353 -5.72 -12.40 8.87
N TRP A 354 -4.81 -12.06 7.97
CA TRP A 354 -3.73 -11.10 8.19
C TRP A 354 -4.01 -9.78 7.43
N PRO A 355 -3.60 -8.61 7.96
CA PRO A 355 -2.91 -8.41 9.24
C PRO A 355 -3.82 -8.65 10.45
N PRO A 356 -3.25 -8.86 11.66
CA PRO A 356 -4.05 -9.06 12.87
C PRO A 356 -5.08 -7.95 13.13
N ASP A 357 -4.83 -6.75 12.61
CA ASP A 357 -5.70 -5.58 12.61
C ASP A 357 -7.09 -5.85 12.00
N LEU A 358 -7.20 -6.75 11.02
CA LEU A 358 -8.42 -7.04 10.28
C LEU A 358 -9.58 -7.48 11.20
N ALA A 359 -9.25 -8.23 12.27
CA ALA A 359 -10.21 -8.72 13.26
C ALA A 359 -10.88 -7.57 14.04
N ASP A 360 -10.21 -6.43 14.19
CA ASP A 360 -10.72 -5.25 14.88
C ASP A 360 -11.30 -4.21 13.91
N ILE A 361 -10.73 -4.09 12.71
CA ILE A 361 -11.15 -3.12 11.67
C ILE A 361 -12.53 -3.46 11.11
N THR A 362 -12.79 -4.72 10.79
CA THR A 362 -14.07 -5.16 10.22
C THR A 362 -15.27 -4.78 11.09
N PRO A 363 -15.32 -5.13 12.40
CA PRO A 363 -16.41 -4.72 13.26
C PRO A 363 -16.43 -3.20 13.48
N TYR A 364 -15.28 -2.52 13.54
CA TYR A 364 -15.22 -1.07 13.70
C TYR A 364 -15.89 -0.34 12.52
N LEU A 365 -15.50 -0.63 11.28
CA LEU A 365 -16.08 -0.04 10.07
C LEU A 365 -17.53 -0.48 9.83
N SER A 366 -17.98 -1.56 10.47
CA SER A 366 -19.39 -1.97 10.41
C SER A 366 -20.30 -1.17 11.35
N ARG A 367 -19.76 -0.44 12.33
CA ARG A 367 -20.56 0.34 13.29
C ARG A 367 -21.36 1.45 12.63
N THR A 368 -22.61 1.63 13.06
CA THR A 368 -23.51 2.68 12.56
C THR A 368 -22.97 4.10 12.81
N ASP A 369 -22.34 4.36 13.97
CA ASP A 369 -21.79 5.67 14.29
C ASP A 369 -20.53 6.01 13.46
N VAL A 370 -19.71 5.00 13.15
CA VAL A 370 -18.57 5.13 12.22
C VAL A 370 -19.06 5.41 10.80
N LYS A 371 -20.03 4.63 10.31
CA LYS A 371 -20.67 4.89 9.00
C LYS A 371 -21.28 6.29 8.94
N GLN A 372 -21.95 6.74 10.00
CA GLN A 372 -22.53 8.08 10.05
C GLN A 372 -21.48 9.18 10.05
N ALA A 373 -20.37 9.01 10.76
CA ALA A 373 -19.26 9.97 10.77
C ALA A 373 -18.59 10.09 9.40
N LEU A 374 -18.46 8.96 8.68
CA LEU A 374 -17.89 8.86 7.35
C LEU A 374 -18.86 9.23 6.20
N HIS A 375 -20.11 9.60 6.51
CA HIS A 375 -21.17 9.81 5.53
C HIS A 375 -21.43 8.58 4.64
N ALA A 376 -21.23 7.39 5.20
CA ALA A 376 -21.35 6.09 4.54
C ALA A 376 -22.67 5.35 4.82
N GLN A 377 -23.67 6.01 5.43
CA GLN A 377 -24.92 5.36 5.89
C GLN A 377 -25.77 4.75 4.78
N ASP A 378 -25.59 5.19 3.53
CA ASP A 378 -26.29 4.63 2.37
C ASP A 378 -25.75 3.22 2.01
N HIS A 379 -24.56 2.86 2.50
CA HIS A 379 -24.05 1.49 2.45
C HIS A 379 -24.68 0.63 3.57
N ALA A 380 -25.73 -0.08 3.21
CA ALA A 380 -26.57 -0.82 4.17
C ALA A 380 -25.90 -2.07 4.78
N ALA A 381 -25.00 -2.74 4.05
CA ALA A 381 -24.37 -3.98 4.51
C ALA A 381 -23.24 -3.72 5.53
N ASP A 382 -22.87 -4.73 6.31
CA ASP A 382 -21.64 -4.67 7.09
C ASP A 382 -20.43 -4.46 6.17
N TRP A 383 -19.45 -3.69 6.65
CA TRP A 383 -18.23 -3.50 5.89
C TRP A 383 -17.45 -4.82 5.91
N VAL A 384 -16.88 -5.18 4.77
CA VAL A 384 -15.96 -6.29 4.62
C VAL A 384 -14.74 -5.79 3.88
N GLU A 385 -13.56 -6.32 4.21
CA GLU A 385 -12.29 -5.95 3.59
C GLU A 385 -12.33 -6.18 2.07
N CYS A 386 -12.60 -7.42 1.64
CA CYS A 386 -12.73 -7.78 0.24
C CYS A 386 -14.09 -8.42 -0.08
N GLU A 387 -14.89 -7.81 -0.96
CA GLU A 387 -16.17 -8.38 -1.41
C GLU A 387 -15.93 -9.41 -2.53
N ALA A 388 -16.04 -10.69 -2.19
CA ALA A 388 -15.80 -11.80 -3.11
C ALA A 388 -16.65 -11.73 -4.39
N LYS A 389 -17.86 -11.16 -4.35
CA LYS A 389 -18.68 -11.00 -5.56
C LYS A 389 -18.08 -9.99 -6.55
N VAL A 390 -17.39 -8.96 -6.08
CA VAL A 390 -16.68 -8.04 -6.96
C VAL A 390 -15.57 -8.80 -7.68
N GLY A 391 -14.71 -9.50 -6.93
CA GLY A 391 -13.61 -10.26 -7.53
C GLY A 391 -14.06 -11.35 -8.49
N ASN A 392 -15.11 -12.10 -8.14
CA ASN A 392 -15.69 -13.12 -8.99
C ASN A 392 -16.26 -12.59 -10.32
N ASN A 393 -16.61 -11.29 -10.38
CA ASN A 393 -17.10 -10.65 -11.58
C ASN A 393 -16.02 -9.87 -12.33
N PHE A 394 -14.90 -9.53 -11.70
CA PHE A 394 -13.81 -8.73 -12.28
C PHE A 394 -12.69 -9.62 -12.84
N TRP A 395 -13.02 -10.46 -13.83
CA TRP A 395 -12.02 -11.30 -14.51
C TRP A 395 -11.21 -10.55 -15.58
N ALA A 396 -11.63 -9.33 -15.95
CA ALA A 396 -10.98 -8.49 -16.94
C ALA A 396 -10.62 -9.27 -18.22
N LYS A 397 -11.62 -9.99 -18.77
CA LYS A 397 -11.42 -11.02 -19.81
C LYS A 397 -10.93 -10.46 -21.14
N THR A 398 -11.22 -9.18 -21.41
CA THR A 398 -10.84 -8.52 -22.66
C THR A 398 -9.79 -7.44 -22.47
N SER A 399 -9.63 -6.94 -21.25
CA SER A 399 -8.55 -6.03 -20.87
C SER A 399 -7.18 -6.69 -21.06
N GLN A 400 -6.22 -5.93 -21.58
CA GLN A 400 -4.82 -6.36 -21.66
C GLN A 400 -4.14 -6.12 -20.31
N PRO A 401 -3.10 -6.89 -19.96
CA PRO A 401 -2.28 -6.63 -18.80
C PRO A 401 -1.74 -5.20 -18.83
N SER A 402 -1.76 -4.55 -17.68
CA SER A 402 -1.41 -3.14 -17.54
C SER A 402 0.05 -2.82 -17.92
N VAL A 403 0.95 -3.82 -17.91
CA VAL A 403 2.33 -3.70 -18.43
C VAL A 403 2.37 -3.15 -19.86
N THR A 404 1.35 -3.43 -20.67
CA THR A 404 1.25 -2.96 -22.06
C THR A 404 1.10 -1.43 -22.16
N LEU A 405 0.70 -0.76 -21.08
CA LEU A 405 0.54 0.70 -21.01
C LEU A 405 1.85 1.40 -20.57
N PHE A 406 2.76 0.68 -19.91
CA PHE A 406 3.97 1.25 -19.31
C PHE A 406 4.83 2.05 -20.29
N PRO A 407 5.10 1.60 -21.53
CA PRO A 407 5.97 2.35 -22.44
C PRO A 407 5.44 3.76 -22.72
N LYS A 408 4.12 3.88 -22.96
CA LYS A 408 3.47 5.19 -23.23
C LYS A 408 3.39 6.06 -21.99
N LEU A 409 3.23 5.46 -20.81
CA LEU A 409 3.21 6.19 -19.54
C LEU A 409 4.60 6.73 -19.20
N LEU A 410 5.64 5.91 -19.35
CA LEU A 410 7.04 6.28 -19.07
C LEU A 410 7.56 7.42 -19.98
N ASP A 411 6.99 7.60 -21.16
CA ASP A 411 7.28 8.73 -22.04
C ASP A 411 6.78 10.08 -21.48
N LYS A 412 5.82 10.06 -20.54
CA LYS A 412 5.10 11.26 -20.06
C LYS A 412 5.24 11.52 -18.57
N ILE A 413 5.31 10.45 -17.77
CA ILE A 413 5.27 10.49 -16.30
C ILE A 413 6.28 9.53 -15.69
N LYS A 414 6.59 9.71 -14.41
CA LYS A 414 7.44 8.77 -13.66
C LYS A 414 6.63 7.56 -13.16
N ILE A 415 7.24 6.39 -13.14
CA ILE A 415 6.66 5.19 -12.53
C ILE A 415 7.63 4.71 -11.44
N LEU A 416 7.13 4.57 -10.21
CA LEU A 416 7.84 3.82 -9.16
C LEU A 416 7.13 2.50 -8.91
N LEU A 417 7.89 1.41 -8.97
CA LEU A 417 7.47 0.10 -8.52
C LEU A 417 8.22 -0.21 -7.24
N PHE A 418 7.53 -0.69 -6.21
CA PHE A 418 8.18 -1.21 -5.02
C PHE A 418 7.65 -2.59 -4.66
N SER A 419 8.51 -3.45 -4.15
CA SER A 419 8.15 -4.80 -3.71
C SER A 419 8.75 -5.06 -2.34
N GLY A 420 7.97 -5.64 -1.43
CA GLY A 420 8.51 -6.27 -0.24
C GLY A 420 9.26 -7.56 -0.58
N ASP A 421 10.42 -7.77 0.02
CA ASP A 421 11.24 -8.96 -0.24
C ASP A 421 10.69 -10.26 0.40
N GLN A 422 9.67 -10.16 1.26
CA GLN A 422 8.98 -11.28 1.92
C GLN A 422 7.59 -11.58 1.33
N ASP A 423 7.19 -10.90 0.27
CA ASP A 423 5.91 -11.13 -0.40
C ASP A 423 5.98 -12.34 -1.35
N LEU A 424 5.14 -13.34 -1.14
CA LEU A 424 5.01 -14.46 -2.08
C LEU A 424 3.99 -14.17 -3.19
N ILE A 425 2.81 -13.64 -2.85
CA ILE A 425 1.70 -13.47 -3.80
C ILE A 425 2.04 -12.47 -4.92
N CYS A 426 2.83 -11.44 -4.64
CA CYS A 426 3.35 -10.52 -5.65
C CYS A 426 4.88 -10.44 -5.55
N CYS A 427 5.52 -11.61 -5.61
CA CYS A 427 6.95 -11.74 -5.37
C CYS A 427 7.82 -10.81 -6.23
N HIS A 428 8.84 -10.25 -5.58
CA HIS A 428 9.74 -9.28 -6.18
C HIS A 428 10.46 -9.83 -7.43
N THR A 429 10.77 -11.14 -7.45
CA THR A 429 11.33 -11.84 -8.62
C THR A 429 10.44 -11.67 -9.85
N GLY A 430 9.12 -11.69 -9.68
CA GLY A 430 8.16 -11.47 -10.77
C GLY A 430 8.21 -10.03 -11.30
N THR A 431 8.29 -9.04 -10.41
CA THR A 431 8.46 -7.64 -10.79
C THR A 431 9.78 -7.40 -11.51
N GLU A 432 10.88 -7.98 -11.04
CA GLU A 432 12.20 -7.90 -11.68
C GLU A 432 12.17 -8.49 -13.09
N ARG A 433 11.59 -9.69 -13.25
CA ARG A 433 11.44 -10.34 -14.56
C ARG A 433 10.55 -9.54 -15.50
N MET A 434 9.46 -8.96 -15.02
CA MET A 434 8.63 -8.06 -15.81
C MET A 434 9.48 -6.91 -16.37
N ILE A 435 10.27 -6.25 -15.52
CA ILE A 435 11.08 -5.10 -15.96
C ILE A 435 12.13 -5.54 -16.99
N ASP A 436 12.75 -6.71 -16.82
CA ASP A 436 13.73 -7.26 -17.77
C ASP A 436 13.12 -7.55 -19.17
N HIS A 437 11.80 -7.77 -19.25
CA HIS A 437 11.07 -7.99 -20.50
C HIS A 437 10.36 -6.72 -21.01
N LEU A 438 10.22 -5.68 -20.18
CA LEU A 438 9.63 -4.41 -20.56
C LEU A 438 10.54 -3.67 -21.54
N THR A 439 9.98 -3.20 -22.65
CA THR A 439 10.66 -2.27 -23.56
C THR A 439 10.12 -0.86 -23.37
N TRP A 440 10.95 0.08 -22.93
CA TRP A 440 10.58 1.48 -22.77
C TRP A 440 11.71 2.40 -23.20
N ALA A 441 11.37 3.59 -23.70
CA ALA A 441 12.34 4.59 -24.15
C ALA A 441 13.46 4.01 -25.05
N GLY A 442 13.10 3.07 -25.94
CA GLY A 442 13.98 2.49 -26.96
C GLY A 442 14.80 1.26 -26.56
N HIS A 443 14.71 0.78 -25.31
CA HIS A 443 15.49 -0.36 -24.83
C HIS A 443 14.64 -1.35 -24.04
N GLN A 444 14.95 -2.63 -24.15
CA GLN A 444 14.38 -3.68 -23.31
C GLN A 444 15.21 -3.83 -22.03
N GLY A 445 14.53 -3.86 -20.88
CA GLY A 445 15.17 -4.01 -19.58
C GLY A 445 16.10 -2.85 -19.23
N TRP A 446 16.78 -3.02 -18.10
CA TRP A 446 17.80 -2.08 -17.64
C TRP A 446 19.02 -2.06 -18.57
N THR A 447 19.61 -0.89 -18.84
CA THR A 447 20.93 -0.83 -19.49
C THR A 447 22.05 -1.09 -18.48
N SER A 448 23.28 -1.19 -18.99
CA SER A 448 24.48 -1.26 -18.17
C SER A 448 24.72 -0.03 -17.29
N GLN A 449 24.01 1.09 -17.51
CA GLN A 449 24.13 2.29 -16.67
C GLN A 449 23.32 2.18 -15.37
N ALA A 450 22.25 1.37 -15.37
CA ALA A 450 21.38 1.21 -14.21
C ALA A 450 21.91 0.11 -13.30
N ILE A 451 22.33 0.48 -12.09
CA ILE A 451 22.90 -0.42 -11.09
C ILE A 451 22.04 -0.32 -9.82
N ASN A 452 21.81 -1.46 -9.16
CA ASN A 452 21.19 -1.46 -7.83
C ASN A 452 22.07 -0.67 -6.86
N GLN A 453 21.49 0.36 -6.25
CA GLN A 453 22.13 1.16 -5.23
C GLN A 453 21.60 0.75 -3.86
N PRO A 454 22.45 0.53 -2.84
CA PRO A 454 21.99 0.29 -1.48
C PRO A 454 21.29 1.55 -0.96
N TRP A 455 20.05 1.40 -0.53
CA TRP A 455 19.28 2.47 0.10
C TRP A 455 19.26 2.28 1.60
N LYS A 456 19.52 3.37 2.34
CA LYS A 456 19.56 3.41 3.79
C LYS A 456 18.65 4.50 4.33
N VAL A 457 17.89 4.16 5.38
CA VAL A 457 17.02 5.06 6.13
C VAL A 457 17.46 5.01 7.59
N ASN A 458 17.69 6.17 8.19
CA ASN A 458 18.28 6.33 9.52
C ASN A 458 19.62 5.57 9.70
N GLY A 459 20.43 5.48 8.64
CA GLY A 459 21.69 4.72 8.64
C GLY A 459 21.54 3.21 8.50
N SER A 460 20.34 2.66 8.71
CA SER A 460 20.02 1.24 8.53
C SER A 460 19.74 0.91 7.07
N TYR A 461 20.10 -0.30 6.64
CA TYR A 461 19.76 -0.80 5.31
C TYR A 461 18.23 -0.92 5.17
N ALA A 462 17.69 -0.27 4.15
CA ALA A 462 16.26 -0.23 3.84
C ALA A 462 15.91 -1.05 2.59
N GLY A 463 16.90 -1.33 1.73
CA GLY A 463 16.67 -2.07 0.51
C GLY A 463 17.56 -1.63 -0.64
N LEU A 464 17.06 -1.85 -1.85
CA LEU A 464 17.72 -1.45 -3.08
C LEU A 464 16.90 -0.42 -3.83
N TRP A 465 17.62 0.49 -4.47
CA TRP A 465 17.05 1.48 -5.37
C TRP A 465 17.70 1.35 -6.74
N LYS A 466 16.88 1.27 -7.78
CA LYS A 466 17.34 1.29 -9.17
C LYS A 466 16.47 2.19 -10.00
N GLU A 467 17.06 3.09 -10.76
CA GLU A 467 16.32 4.08 -11.54
C GLU A 467 16.95 4.27 -12.92
N GLU A 468 16.12 4.29 -13.95
CA GLU A 468 16.51 4.58 -15.33
C GLU A 468 15.28 4.97 -16.17
N ARG A 469 15.43 6.01 -17.00
CA ARG A 469 14.43 6.40 -18.02
C ARG A 469 12.99 6.47 -17.45
N ASN A 470 12.82 7.26 -16.38
CA ASN A 470 11.56 7.48 -15.66
C ASN A 470 10.97 6.27 -14.91
N LEU A 471 11.62 5.11 -14.95
CA LEU A 471 11.24 3.94 -14.16
C LEU A 471 12.16 3.83 -12.94
N THR A 472 11.55 3.80 -11.76
CA THR A 472 12.22 3.51 -10.49
C THR A 472 11.71 2.18 -9.97
N TYR A 473 12.61 1.30 -9.55
CA TYR A 473 12.31 0.07 -8.85
C TYR A 473 12.98 0.06 -7.47
N VAL A 474 12.19 -0.26 -6.44
CA VAL A 474 12.64 -0.34 -5.06
C VAL A 474 12.33 -1.73 -4.50
N LEU A 475 13.37 -2.48 -4.12
CA LEU A 475 13.19 -3.70 -3.32
C LEU A 475 13.29 -3.31 -1.85
N VAL A 476 12.18 -3.38 -1.13
CA VAL A 476 12.09 -3.00 0.28
C VAL A 476 12.47 -4.20 1.14
N ALA A 477 13.51 -4.03 1.96
CA ALA A 477 14.03 -5.09 2.80
C ALA A 477 13.11 -5.37 3.99
N ASN A 478 12.96 -6.65 4.34
CA ASN A 478 12.21 -7.13 5.50
C ASN A 478 10.71 -6.73 5.48
N ALA A 479 10.14 -6.60 4.27
CA ALA A 479 8.77 -6.14 4.05
C ALA A 479 7.93 -7.22 3.34
N SER A 480 6.67 -7.34 3.76
CA SER A 480 5.64 -8.24 3.26
C SER A 480 4.94 -7.66 2.01
N HIS A 481 3.76 -8.17 1.69
CA HIS A 481 2.84 -7.57 0.74
C HIS A 481 2.58 -6.09 1.10
N MET A 482 2.10 -5.85 2.32
CA MET A 482 1.81 -4.50 2.83
C MET A 482 3.09 -3.83 3.34
N ALA A 483 4.05 -3.53 2.47
CA ALA A 483 5.33 -2.93 2.87
C ALA A 483 5.19 -1.67 3.78
N PRO A 484 4.21 -0.77 3.59
CA PRO A 484 4.02 0.36 4.51
C PRO A 484 3.53 -0.03 5.91
N TYR A 485 2.86 -1.19 6.05
CA TYR A 485 2.51 -1.75 7.36
C TYR A 485 3.76 -2.14 8.14
N ASP A 486 4.71 -2.83 7.50
CA ASP A 486 5.91 -3.35 8.18
C ASP A 486 6.94 -2.27 8.51
N VAL A 487 7.19 -1.38 7.55
CA VAL A 487 8.30 -0.42 7.60
C VAL A 487 7.83 1.00 7.24
N PRO A 488 6.94 1.61 8.05
CA PRO A 488 6.26 2.87 7.71
C PRO A 488 7.23 4.04 7.46
N TYR A 489 8.29 4.18 8.27
CA TYR A 489 9.31 5.22 8.06
C TYR A 489 10.11 5.02 6.77
N VAL A 490 10.36 3.77 6.38
CA VAL A 490 11.09 3.43 5.15
C VAL A 490 10.23 3.77 3.94
N THR A 491 8.96 3.37 3.93
CA THR A 491 8.05 3.68 2.81
C THR A 491 7.68 5.15 2.72
N GLN A 492 7.61 5.89 3.85
CA GLN A 492 7.48 7.34 3.82
C GLN A 492 8.70 8.03 3.18
N ASP A 493 9.92 7.58 3.48
CA ASP A 493 11.13 8.10 2.82
C ASP A 493 11.11 7.83 1.31
N MET A 494 10.74 6.62 0.90
CA MET A 494 10.55 6.28 -0.52
C MET A 494 9.55 7.21 -1.20
N LEU A 495 8.40 7.46 -0.57
CA LEU A 495 7.40 8.41 -1.07
C LEU A 495 8.02 9.80 -1.25
N VAL A 496 8.62 10.36 -0.20
CA VAL A 496 9.17 11.72 -0.21
C VAL A 496 10.22 11.88 -1.32
N ARG A 497 11.06 10.86 -1.53
CA ARG A 497 12.04 10.83 -2.63
C ARG A 497 11.37 10.81 -3.99
N PHE A 498 10.41 9.92 -4.20
CA PHE A 498 9.69 9.82 -5.47
C PHE A 498 8.96 11.11 -5.82
N LEU A 499 8.31 11.70 -4.83
CA LEU A 499 7.65 12.99 -4.94
C LEU A 499 8.64 14.14 -5.06
N GLY A 500 9.96 13.96 -4.84
CA GLY A 500 10.95 15.03 -4.87
C GLY A 500 10.57 16.21 -3.96
N ILE A 501 10.06 15.90 -2.76
CA ILE A 501 9.69 16.89 -1.75
C ILE A 501 10.96 17.36 -1.05
N ASP A 502 11.14 18.68 -0.95
CA ASP A 502 12.25 19.23 -0.17
C ASP A 502 11.84 19.30 1.31
N VAL A 503 12.20 18.25 2.06
CA VAL A 503 11.94 18.15 3.50
C VAL A 503 12.66 19.22 4.32
N MET A 504 13.70 19.89 3.81
CA MET A 504 14.31 21.03 4.52
C MET A 504 13.35 22.22 4.61
N THR A 505 12.42 22.33 3.66
CA THR A 505 11.38 23.37 3.64
C THR A 505 10.12 22.97 4.40
N ALA A 506 9.96 21.69 4.72
CA ALA A 506 8.78 21.15 5.39
C ALA A 506 9.10 20.83 6.86
N ALA A 507 8.42 21.48 7.80
CA ALA A 507 8.43 20.99 9.18
C ALA A 507 7.84 19.56 9.22
N GLY A 508 8.38 18.67 10.07
CA GLY A 508 7.85 17.32 10.30
C GLY A 508 8.90 16.32 10.85
N PRO A 509 8.51 15.11 11.26
CA PRO A 509 9.42 14.11 11.84
C PRO A 509 10.36 13.47 10.83
N ALA A 510 9.96 13.31 9.56
CA ALA A 510 10.88 12.84 8.51
C ALA A 510 12.02 13.84 8.28
N ALA A 511 11.81 15.10 8.67
CA ALA A 511 12.84 16.11 8.74
C ALA A 511 13.91 15.86 9.83
N GLN A 512 13.98 14.66 10.40
CA GLN A 512 15.04 14.23 11.32
C GLN A 512 15.69 12.91 10.88
N ILE A 513 15.11 12.20 9.91
CA ILE A 513 15.54 10.87 9.50
C ILE A 513 16.51 11.02 8.32
N THR A 514 17.74 10.55 8.48
CA THR A 514 18.73 10.60 7.40
C THR A 514 18.38 9.57 6.33
N SER A 515 18.44 9.96 5.07
CA SER A 515 18.23 9.05 3.94
C SER A 515 19.40 9.10 2.97
N ARG A 516 19.78 7.94 2.41
CA ARG A 516 20.90 7.81 1.48
C ARG A 516 20.70 6.68 0.47
N ILE A 517 20.91 6.95 -0.81
CA ILE A 517 21.01 5.98 -1.90
C ILE A 517 22.45 5.94 -2.42
N GLY A 518 23.07 4.76 -2.37
CA GLY A 518 24.43 4.56 -2.85
C GLY A 518 25.44 5.43 -2.10
N GLU A 519 26.21 6.20 -2.86
CA GLU A 519 27.26 7.11 -2.38
C GLU A 519 26.81 8.57 -2.30
N GLU A 520 25.52 8.88 -2.51
CA GLU A 520 25.06 10.25 -2.36
C GLU A 520 25.36 10.76 -0.94
N THR A 521 25.59 12.07 -0.80
CA THR A 521 25.70 12.65 0.54
C THR A 521 24.36 12.46 1.23
N ALA A 522 24.37 11.82 2.40
CA ALA A 522 23.14 11.62 3.16
C ALA A 522 22.44 12.96 3.32
N THR A 523 21.19 13.05 2.87
CA THR A 523 20.37 14.24 3.08
C THR A 523 20.09 14.31 4.58
N LYS A 524 20.95 15.02 5.32
CA LYS A 524 20.64 15.39 6.69
C LYS A 524 19.57 16.43 6.59
N VAL A 525 18.40 16.11 7.15
CA VAL A 525 17.42 17.13 7.36
C VAL A 525 17.85 17.93 8.59
N ASN A 526 18.78 18.85 8.36
CA ASN A 526 19.29 19.72 9.42
C ASN A 526 18.18 20.73 9.71
N ARG A 527 17.53 20.59 10.86
CA ARG A 527 16.76 21.66 11.50
C ARG A 527 17.53 22.97 11.29
N VAL A 528 16.94 23.91 10.55
CA VAL A 528 17.36 25.30 10.64
C VAL A 528 17.10 25.67 12.08
N VAL A 529 18.14 25.59 12.92
CA VAL A 529 18.16 26.34 14.16
C VAL A 529 18.10 27.77 13.68
N MET A 530 16.93 28.40 13.83
CA MET A 530 16.74 29.83 13.63
C MET A 530 17.63 30.54 14.65
N ASN A 531 18.92 30.63 14.35
CA ASN A 531 19.92 31.47 15.00
C ASN A 531 21.25 31.48 14.24
N GLU A 532 21.22 31.49 12.90
CA GLU A 532 22.30 32.10 12.12
C GLU A 532 21.71 32.90 10.96
N THR A 533 21.21 34.09 11.28
CA THR A 533 20.88 35.14 10.32
C THR A 533 22.16 35.63 9.65
N LYS A 534 22.66 34.89 8.66
CA LYS A 534 23.63 35.38 7.67
C LYS A 534 23.30 34.85 6.29
N LEU A 535 22.14 35.29 5.78
CA LEU A 535 21.88 35.34 4.35
C LEU A 535 21.28 36.70 4.01
N GLY A 536 22.08 37.50 3.30
CA GLY A 536 21.62 38.62 2.47
C GLY A 536 21.40 39.95 3.19
N GLN A 537 22.42 40.80 3.17
CA GLN A 537 22.30 42.25 3.34
C GLN A 537 21.25 42.82 2.37
N GLU A 538 20.23 43.49 2.88
CA GLU A 538 19.66 44.69 2.25
C GLU A 538 18.82 45.49 3.27
N GLY A 539 19.19 46.75 3.46
CA GLY A 539 18.24 47.83 3.71
C GLY A 539 17.53 47.92 5.06
N SER A 540 18.13 48.68 5.98
CA SER A 540 17.50 49.78 6.73
C SER A 540 16.20 49.53 7.51
N GLY A 541 16.30 49.63 8.84
CA GLY A 541 15.37 50.50 9.58
C GLY A 541 14.73 49.93 10.84
N THR A 542 15.22 50.42 11.97
CA THR A 542 14.49 50.74 13.22
C THR A 542 14.01 49.62 14.16
N THR A 543 14.86 49.37 15.17
CA THR A 543 14.57 49.43 16.62
C THR A 543 13.32 48.75 17.17
N GLY A 544 13.52 47.65 17.91
CA GLY A 544 12.51 47.07 18.80
C GLY A 544 13.07 46.03 19.77
N LEU A 545 13.73 46.52 20.82
CA LEU A 545 13.91 45.92 22.15
C LEU A 545 14.65 44.57 22.29
N ALA A 546 15.85 44.70 22.84
CA ALA A 546 16.61 43.65 23.49
C ALA A 546 15.79 42.95 24.60
N MET A 547 15.57 41.63 24.46
CA MET A 547 15.37 40.76 25.61
C MET A 547 16.66 40.00 25.89
N THR A 548 17.25 40.40 27.01
CA THR A 548 18.27 39.76 27.83
C THR A 548 18.75 38.38 27.39
N SER A 549 20.00 38.40 26.92
CA SER A 549 20.96 37.31 26.95
C SER A 549 21.08 36.70 28.36
N GLY A 550 20.39 35.59 28.58
CA GLY A 550 20.77 34.60 29.60
C GLY A 550 21.20 33.33 28.87
N PRO A 551 22.34 32.70 29.22
CA PRO A 551 22.77 31.48 28.57
C PRO A 551 21.75 30.37 28.84
N VAL A 552 21.12 29.87 27.78
CA VAL A 552 20.29 28.66 27.86
C VAL A 552 21.24 27.51 28.13
N HIS A 553 21.18 27.00 29.35
CA HIS A 553 21.89 25.79 29.74
C HIS A 553 21.29 24.61 28.97
N ASP A 554 22.12 23.93 28.17
CA ASP A 554 21.83 22.59 27.67
C ASP A 554 21.68 21.64 28.86
N GLU A 555 20.46 21.49 29.36
CA GLU A 555 20.10 20.43 30.32
C GLU A 555 19.91 19.10 29.57
N ASN A 556 21.00 18.58 29.01
CA ASN A 556 21.12 17.18 28.65
C ASN A 556 22.44 16.65 29.21
N TYR A 557 22.64 16.79 30.51
CA TYR A 557 23.71 16.12 31.21
C TYR A 557 23.11 15.06 32.13
N TYR A 558 23.06 13.83 31.63
CA TYR A 558 23.13 12.63 32.47
C TYR A 558 24.42 12.74 33.29
N ASN A 559 24.35 13.37 34.46
CA ASN A 559 25.49 13.43 35.36
C ASN A 559 25.90 11.99 35.68
N ALA A 560 27.20 11.68 35.61
CA ALA A 560 27.75 10.35 35.87
C ALA A 560 27.23 9.72 37.19
N SER A 561 26.82 10.53 38.16
CA SER A 561 26.12 10.11 39.37
C SER A 561 24.75 9.46 39.11
N SER A 562 23.94 9.99 38.20
CA SER A 562 22.63 9.42 37.81
C SER A 562 22.79 8.10 37.03
N ALA A 563 23.77 8.00 36.13
CA ALA A 563 24.08 6.76 35.43
C ALA A 563 24.59 5.67 36.40
N MET A 564 25.46 6.03 37.36
CA MET A 564 25.91 5.13 38.42
C MET A 564 24.75 4.69 39.34
N LEU A 565 23.81 5.58 39.67
CA LEU A 565 22.65 5.24 40.48
C LEU A 565 21.72 4.24 39.74
N PHE A 566 21.53 4.43 38.44
CA PHE A 566 20.71 3.52 37.63
C PHE A 566 21.36 2.13 37.52
N LEU A 567 22.67 2.07 37.22
CA LEU A 567 23.39 0.80 37.12
C LEU A 567 23.47 0.06 38.46
N THR A 568 23.61 0.78 39.58
CA THR A 568 23.58 0.18 40.92
C THR A 568 22.18 -0.33 41.29
N LEU A 569 21.12 0.36 40.91
CA LEU A 569 19.73 -0.11 41.09
C LEU A 569 19.47 -1.39 40.28
N VAL A 570 19.88 -1.43 39.00
CA VAL A 570 19.75 -2.63 38.15
C VAL A 570 20.56 -3.80 38.76
N GLY A 571 21.79 -3.54 39.20
CA GLY A 571 22.63 -4.55 39.86
C GLY A 571 22.00 -5.10 41.15
N LEU A 572 21.37 -4.25 41.97
CA LEU A 572 20.68 -4.65 43.20
C LEU A 572 19.43 -5.49 42.89
N VAL A 573 18.64 -5.13 41.88
CA VAL A 573 17.46 -5.89 41.46
C VAL A 573 17.87 -7.28 40.95
N VAL A 574 18.86 -7.35 40.06
CA VAL A 574 19.38 -8.63 39.55
C VAL A 574 19.98 -9.48 40.69
N GLY A 575 20.74 -8.86 41.60
CA GLY A 575 21.29 -9.52 42.78
C GLY A 575 20.21 -10.07 43.72
N LEU A 576 19.12 -9.32 43.93
CA LEU A 576 17.98 -9.76 44.74
C LEU A 576 17.26 -10.94 44.08
N ILE A 577 17.01 -10.89 42.77
CA ILE A 577 16.39 -12.00 42.02
C ILE A 577 17.25 -13.27 42.16
N PHE A 578 18.57 -13.15 42.02
CA PHE A 578 19.49 -14.28 42.18
C PHE A 578 19.51 -14.81 43.62
N PHE A 579 19.49 -13.93 44.62
CA PHE A 579 19.45 -14.30 46.04
C PHE A 579 18.13 -15.02 46.40
N VAL A 580 16.99 -14.50 45.94
CA VAL A 580 15.67 -15.12 46.15
C VAL A 580 15.60 -16.48 45.46
N ARG A 581 16.03 -16.59 44.20
CA ARG A 581 16.10 -17.87 43.47
C ARG A 581 17.01 -18.89 44.18
N ARG A 582 18.16 -18.44 44.70
CA ARG A 582 19.09 -19.30 45.44
C ARG A 582 18.52 -19.75 46.79
N ARG A 583 17.78 -18.89 47.49
CA ARG A 583 17.14 -19.22 48.77
C ARG A 583 15.98 -20.19 48.59
N LEU A 584 15.13 -19.97 47.60
CA LEU A 584 14.02 -20.87 47.24
C LEU A 584 14.53 -22.27 46.87
N ARG A 585 15.68 -22.37 46.18
CA ARG A 585 16.34 -23.66 45.91
C ARG A 585 16.89 -24.35 47.17
N ARG A 586 17.38 -23.60 48.15
CA ARG A 586 17.96 -24.19 49.38
C ARG A 586 16.90 -24.68 50.35
N ASP A 587 15.78 -23.98 50.43
CA ASP A 587 14.69 -24.30 51.35
C ASP A 587 13.70 -25.34 50.75
N GLY A 588 14.05 -25.98 49.63
CA GLY A 588 13.29 -27.08 49.03
C GLY A 588 11.96 -26.68 48.37
N HIS A 589 11.68 -25.38 48.24
CA HIS A 589 10.46 -24.85 47.66
C HIS A 589 10.75 -24.23 46.29
N GLY A 590 10.96 -25.09 45.30
CA GLY A 590 11.27 -24.70 43.93
C GLY A 590 10.59 -25.57 42.90
N ASP A 591 9.30 -25.87 43.09
CA ASP A 591 8.46 -26.49 42.07
C ASP A 591 7.26 -25.58 41.79
N PHE A 592 7.47 -24.60 40.91
CA PHE A 592 6.37 -23.91 40.24
C PHE A 592 6.15 -24.63 38.91
N ALA A 593 5.48 -25.77 39.02
CA ALA A 593 4.85 -26.44 37.92
C ALA A 593 3.64 -25.62 37.42
N HIS A 594 3.64 -25.39 36.11
CA HIS A 594 2.50 -25.12 35.23
C HIS A 594 1.66 -23.86 35.41
N HIS A 595 1.81 -22.96 34.43
CA HIS A 595 0.71 -22.59 33.54
C HIS A 595 1.25 -22.40 32.11
N PRO A 596 0.82 -23.18 31.11
CA PRO A 596 1.15 -22.94 29.72
C PRO A 596 0.05 -22.08 29.09
N SER A 597 0.35 -20.81 28.83
CA SER A 597 -0.39 -19.98 27.89
C SER A 597 0.59 -19.03 27.21
N ASP A 598 0.59 -19.14 25.88
CA ASP A 598 0.91 -18.15 24.88
C ASP A 598 2.38 -17.92 24.47
N GLU A 599 2.51 -17.97 23.14
CA GLU A 599 3.59 -17.46 22.29
C GLU A 599 4.87 -18.30 22.20
N THR A 600 4.75 -19.42 21.49
CA THR A 600 5.91 -20.04 20.83
C THR A 600 6.00 -19.50 19.40
N GLU A 601 7.09 -18.81 19.10
CA GLU A 601 7.52 -18.42 17.75
C GLU A 601 7.67 -19.70 16.89
N ILE A 602 6.76 -19.92 15.93
CA ILE A 602 6.74 -21.13 15.09
C ILE A 602 7.61 -20.90 13.85
N ILE A 603 8.86 -21.36 13.89
CA ILE A 603 9.68 -21.51 12.68
C ILE A 603 9.24 -22.81 11.99
N LEU A 604 8.63 -22.71 10.80
CA LEU A 604 8.36 -23.86 9.93
C LEU A 604 9.66 -24.65 9.73
N LYS A 605 9.66 -25.94 10.14
CA LYS A 605 10.81 -26.83 9.94
C LYS A 605 11.02 -27.12 8.44
N ASN A 606 11.72 -26.22 7.77
CA ASN A 606 12.50 -26.47 6.55
C ASN A 606 13.79 -25.63 6.48
N HIS A 607 14.24 -25.04 7.59
CA HIS A 607 15.57 -24.44 7.69
C HIS A 607 16.63 -25.47 8.11
N HIS A 608 17.00 -26.34 7.18
CA HIS A 608 18.30 -27.02 7.23
C HIS A 608 19.15 -26.47 6.11
N HIS A 609 20.07 -25.54 6.46
CA HIS A 609 21.17 -25.13 5.58
C HIS A 609 22.06 -26.34 5.32
N HIS A 610 21.75 -27.11 4.28
CA HIS A 610 22.74 -27.97 3.66
C HIS A 610 23.59 -27.09 2.74
N HIS A 611 24.84 -26.86 3.14
CA HIS A 611 25.90 -26.33 2.29
C HIS A 611 26.02 -27.21 1.03
N LEU A 612 25.37 -26.81 -0.05
CA LEU A 612 25.68 -27.33 -1.38
C LEU A 612 26.96 -26.64 -1.85
N SER A 613 27.99 -27.45 -2.07
CA SER A 613 29.26 -27.00 -2.65
C SER A 613 29.03 -26.50 -4.08
N PRO A 614 29.70 -25.42 -4.53
CA PRO A 614 29.38 -24.79 -5.82
C PRO A 614 29.90 -25.64 -6.97
N ASP A 615 28.98 -26.01 -7.87
CA ASP A 615 29.34 -26.62 -9.14
C ASP A 615 30.08 -25.62 -10.03
N SER A 616 31.13 -26.10 -10.69
CA SER A 616 32.25 -25.29 -11.20
C SER A 616 32.12 -24.88 -12.67
N SER A 617 30.91 -24.89 -13.23
CA SER A 617 30.69 -24.73 -14.67
C SER A 617 29.79 -23.54 -15.04
N LEU A 618 30.15 -22.30 -14.67
CA LEU A 618 29.57 -21.10 -15.31
C LEU A 618 30.62 -19.97 -15.49
N PRO A 619 30.61 -19.24 -16.64
CA PRO A 619 31.60 -18.21 -16.94
C PRO A 619 31.51 -16.97 -16.03
N ARG A 620 32.69 -16.38 -15.80
CA ARG A 620 32.97 -15.31 -14.81
C ARG A 620 32.11 -14.04 -14.93
N SER A 621 31.50 -13.76 -16.07
CA SER A 621 30.68 -12.55 -16.27
C SER A 621 29.25 -12.64 -15.70
N ALA A 622 28.81 -13.82 -15.27
CA ALA A 622 27.49 -14.00 -14.65
C ALA A 622 27.52 -13.86 -13.11
N ARG A 623 28.70 -13.83 -12.48
CA ARG A 623 28.82 -13.73 -11.01
C ARG A 623 28.55 -12.33 -10.46
N ASP A 624 28.84 -11.27 -11.21
CA ASP A 624 28.69 -9.88 -10.74
C ASP A 624 27.26 -9.31 -10.92
N ARG A 625 26.26 -10.16 -11.19
CA ARG A 625 24.84 -9.75 -11.29
C ARG A 625 23.90 -10.46 -10.32
N GLN A 626 24.43 -11.27 -9.40
CA GLN A 626 23.60 -12.04 -8.47
C GLN A 626 23.61 -11.44 -7.07
N PHE A 627 22.40 -11.19 -6.56
CA PHE A 627 22.14 -10.71 -5.21
C PHE A 627 22.55 -11.77 -4.18
N GLN A 628 23.60 -11.50 -3.41
CA GLN A 628 23.86 -12.24 -2.16
C GLN A 628 23.32 -11.41 -0.99
N PRO A 629 22.65 -12.02 0.01
CA PRO A 629 22.32 -11.33 1.24
C PRO A 629 23.62 -10.84 1.87
N VAL A 630 23.72 -9.53 2.11
CA VAL A 630 24.87 -8.91 2.76
C VAL A 630 24.86 -9.33 4.24
N PRO A 631 25.87 -10.07 4.74
CA PRO A 631 26.01 -10.35 6.17
C PRO A 631 26.19 -9.03 6.92
N THR A 632 25.52 -8.88 8.07
CA THR A 632 25.44 -7.63 8.85
C THR A 632 26.69 -7.32 9.70
N ASP A 633 27.87 -7.84 9.34
CA ASP A 633 29.06 -7.79 10.22
C ASP A 633 30.14 -6.77 9.79
N ASP A 634 29.82 -5.79 8.93
CA ASP A 634 30.76 -4.71 8.59
C ASP A 634 30.40 -3.40 9.32
N LEU A 635 30.60 -3.38 10.64
CA LEU A 635 30.68 -2.16 11.47
C LEU A 635 31.72 -2.33 12.59
N ASP A 636 32.97 -2.65 12.24
CA ASP A 636 34.10 -2.48 13.16
C ASP A 636 35.13 -1.53 12.54
N ASP A 637 34.80 -0.23 12.60
CA ASP A 637 35.73 0.86 12.36
C ASP A 637 36.12 1.46 13.71
N HIS A 638 37.29 1.03 14.22
CA HIS A 638 38.31 1.84 14.92
C HIS A 638 39.13 1.04 15.95
N HIS A 639 40.42 0.96 15.63
CA HIS A 639 41.57 0.97 16.53
C HIS A 639 41.28 1.27 18.03
N LEU A 640 41.60 0.31 18.91
CA LEU A 640 42.42 0.47 20.13
C LEU A 640 42.29 -0.78 21.04
N HIS A 641 43.43 -1.42 21.27
CA HIS A 641 43.80 -2.38 22.34
C HIS A 641 44.16 -3.82 21.89
N PRO A 642 45.43 -4.22 22.02
CA PRO A 642 45.91 -5.57 21.70
C PRO A 642 45.73 -6.54 22.88
N ASN A 643 45.56 -7.81 22.53
CA ASN A 643 45.65 -9.03 23.37
C ASN A 643 44.48 -9.30 24.33
N LEU A 644 43.47 -10.04 23.86
CA LEU A 644 42.74 -11.07 24.62
C LEU A 644 42.16 -12.12 23.64
N PRO A 645 42.13 -13.42 23.98
CA PRO A 645 41.81 -14.51 23.05
C PRO A 645 40.32 -14.58 22.72
N SER A 646 40.03 -14.89 21.45
CA SER A 646 38.70 -15.11 20.88
C SER A 646 37.93 -16.21 21.63
N ASN A 647 36.94 -15.82 22.44
CA ASN A 647 35.81 -16.69 22.76
C ASN A 647 34.66 -16.31 21.83
N ASN A 648 34.49 -17.13 20.79
CA ASN A 648 33.29 -17.17 19.96
C ASN A 648 32.10 -17.54 20.86
N THR A 649 31.34 -16.55 21.30
CA THR A 649 29.96 -16.74 21.75
C THR A 649 29.06 -16.07 20.73
N SER A 650 28.60 -16.88 19.78
CA SER A 650 27.53 -16.50 18.86
C SER A 650 26.28 -16.15 19.67
N TYR A 651 25.52 -15.18 19.19
CA TYR A 651 24.39 -14.50 19.83
C TYR A 651 23.14 -15.38 20.11
N GLN A 652 23.32 -16.61 20.60
CA GLN A 652 22.22 -17.50 21.03
C GLN A 652 22.05 -17.60 22.56
N ASP A 653 22.85 -16.89 23.36
CA ASP A 653 22.82 -17.01 24.83
C ASP A 653 22.23 -15.78 25.57
N LEU A 654 21.24 -15.11 24.97
CA LEU A 654 20.30 -14.31 25.75
C LEU A 654 18.95 -15.05 25.76
N PRO A 655 18.40 -15.38 26.94
CA PRO A 655 17.13 -16.10 27.01
C PRO A 655 16.05 -15.20 26.40
N ARG A 656 15.56 -15.60 25.24
CA ARG A 656 14.35 -15.07 24.61
C ARG A 656 13.13 -15.48 25.43
#